data_AF-A0A1V2LI99-F1
#
_entry.id   AF-A0A1V2LI99-F1
#
_cell.length_a   1.000
_cell.length_b   1.000
_cell.length_c   1.000
_cell.angle_alpha   90.00
_cell.angle_beta   90.00
_cell.angle_gamma   90.00
#
_symmetry.space_group_name_H-M   'P 1'
#
loop_
_entity.id
_entity.type
_entity.pdbx_description
1 polymer ?
#
loop_
_entity_poly.entity_id
_entity_poly.type
_entity_poly.pdbx_seq_one_letter_code
_entity_poly.pdbx_strand_id
1 'polypeptide(L)'
;MNSQSSDLKSDQYKMIVNSKSKIPPLQTPLKNRLQTLFVLLHSTSMCVFCCLYFLGWCVPYFWPLMLHYTIWYYLLDRSPVNGGVFERRSEWFRNLKLWKILVGYFPIKLHKMQDLKPTFETTVGDGGKLIEKRIGPTYIFGYHPHGIIATGVACGFTNNGAGFAQIFPGIKCFVTTLVNQFRIPFYRDYLMAMGVTTVVKQNLKLLINKGASVVIVVGGARESLLAKPGLNSLVLNKRKGFIKLALESIEERGICVVPVYGFGENDIYDVFSTVETFSREKNNHHIEGEFENQDSNHNSNIVIRNFIRNTLHRFQLFLKDNFGFTLPIVISRGVFNYDFGILPYRKPINVVFGKPLNIERLDGLKYGDEVTQREIDYWHGKYVEELKKVWEWGSPQFSYPGDQELNILDMGRTLHTDIPKSAIHDKQNMTSGDKINSHSPIKLPLYRRFTTLSILLHCSSIILLPCLYFYLWTFESLWPVLIVYSVYTYILDDTPTTGASIYRTSTFCRTLSIYKGFIDYFPIITHRTVPLPPTLEEKTVKKVCLPSWTRALPNTVIRFLKYSGLISEKERTVISEEAIGPRYIFACHPHGVISLGITGLLCWGGKSQITKTKITEGVNFSLKDFEIDNPKDVEDDSQTTHHILLSSKSFASLFPGIKTHLLTISTQFLLPFYRDYIMALGVGLVTKSGIASLLKKNRSVAIVIGGAHESLLAKQGSNKIVLNKRKGFIKIALQNCNRSDTVSNLTEEQIDQKVMDGKWNCEMSNIAIVPTYIYGENNIHNVFNTTEYTQQTSGQQNEKSKLLNLLLKMQLRLKNLTGFTIPIVNSRSIFNYDFGLLPYRRKVDIVVGKPIYITRKFGSNVGDEVTQEEIDYFHSLYIEQLMSLWKDNRMFCSPTDEELSIVY
;
A
#
# COMPACT_ATOMS: atom_id res chain seq x y z
N MET A 1 -42.92 -3.82 31.14
CA MET A 1 -42.11 -4.57 30.15
C MET A 1 -41.27 -3.70 29.21
N ASN A 2 -41.27 -2.35 29.32
CA ASN A 2 -40.47 -1.46 28.46
C ASN A 2 -39.23 -0.82 29.13
N SER A 3 -38.86 -1.21 30.36
CA SER A 3 -37.68 -0.65 31.06
C SER A 3 -36.41 -1.51 30.98
N GLN A 4 -36.48 -2.75 30.48
CA GLN A 4 -35.30 -3.64 30.41
C GLN A 4 -34.56 -3.58 29.06
N SER A 5 -35.14 -2.98 28.01
CA SER A 5 -34.51 -2.96 26.67
C SER A 5 -33.62 -1.73 26.42
N SER A 6 -33.77 -0.66 27.20
CA SER A 6 -32.89 0.52 27.20
C SER A 6 -31.58 0.26 27.93
N ASP A 7 -31.62 -0.49 29.03
CA ASP A 7 -30.44 -0.80 29.84
C ASP A 7 -29.51 -1.79 29.14
N LEU A 8 -30.05 -2.77 28.41
CA LEU A 8 -29.27 -3.71 27.59
C LEU A 8 -28.47 -3.04 26.46
N LYS A 9 -28.98 -1.93 25.88
CA LYS A 9 -28.27 -1.16 24.86
C LYS A 9 -27.20 -0.25 25.47
N SER A 10 -27.48 0.32 26.64
CA SER A 10 -26.50 1.13 27.39
C SER A 10 -25.33 0.27 27.89
N ASP A 11 -25.61 -0.98 28.28
CA ASP A 11 -24.61 -1.93 28.76
C ASP A 11 -23.83 -2.58 27.62
N GLN A 12 -24.44 -2.81 26.45
CA GLN A 12 -23.69 -3.18 25.24
C GLN A 12 -22.72 -2.07 24.83
N TYR A 13 -23.12 -0.80 24.92
CA TYR A 13 -22.25 0.34 24.63
C TYR A 13 -21.16 0.52 25.69
N LYS A 14 -21.48 0.33 26.97
CA LYS A 14 -20.48 0.33 28.06
C LYS A 14 -19.53 -0.86 28.00
N MET A 15 -19.93 -2.04 27.51
CA MET A 15 -19.01 -3.17 27.30
C MET A 15 -17.98 -2.89 26.18
N ILE A 16 -18.34 -2.10 25.17
CA ILE A 16 -17.40 -1.66 24.12
C ILE A 16 -16.39 -0.66 24.69
N VAL A 17 -16.78 0.17 25.65
CA VAL A 17 -15.94 1.22 26.27
C VAL A 17 -15.09 0.68 27.44
N ASN A 18 -15.57 -0.33 28.20
CA ASN A 18 -14.86 -0.96 29.32
C ASN A 18 -14.10 -2.25 28.95
N SER A 19 -14.10 -2.63 27.67
CA SER A 19 -13.06 -3.50 27.15
C SER A 19 -11.74 -2.72 27.26
N LYS A 20 -11.01 -2.89 28.37
CA LYS A 20 -9.54 -2.71 28.40
C LYS A 20 -9.04 -3.18 27.05
N SER A 21 -8.55 -2.27 26.21
CA SER A 21 -8.19 -2.58 24.82
C SER A 21 -7.32 -3.83 24.82
N LYS A 22 -7.95 -4.98 24.53
CA LYS A 22 -7.28 -6.26 24.44
C LYS A 22 -6.57 -6.22 23.11
N ILE A 23 -5.44 -5.51 23.06
CA ILE A 23 -4.60 -5.35 21.87
C ILE A 23 -4.20 -6.78 21.46
N PRO A 24 -4.73 -7.33 20.34
CA PRO A 24 -4.47 -8.70 19.93
C PRO A 24 -2.98 -9.07 19.85
N PRO A 25 -2.06 -8.15 19.47
CA PRO A 25 -0.61 -8.39 19.57
C PRO A 25 -0.14 -8.75 20.98
N LEU A 26 -0.68 -8.13 22.03
CA LEU A 26 -0.15 -8.24 23.39
C LEU A 26 -0.54 -9.55 24.10
N GLN A 27 -1.62 -10.22 23.66
CA GLN A 27 -2.04 -11.53 24.18
C GLN A 27 -1.30 -12.71 23.55
N THR A 28 -0.77 -12.53 22.34
CA THR A 28 -0.02 -13.57 21.65
C THR A 28 1.35 -13.75 22.32
N PRO A 29 1.79 -14.99 22.64
CA PRO A 29 3.11 -15.23 23.22
C PRO A 29 4.22 -14.53 22.41
N LEU A 30 5.22 -13.96 23.09
CA LEU A 30 6.30 -13.21 22.43
C LEU A 30 6.99 -14.04 21.34
N LYS A 31 7.21 -15.34 21.59
CA LYS A 31 7.74 -16.29 20.60
C LYS A 31 6.92 -16.27 19.31
N ASN A 32 5.60 -16.44 19.41
CA ASN A 32 4.70 -16.48 18.25
C ASN A 32 4.68 -15.14 17.50
N ARG A 33 4.77 -14.01 18.23
CA ARG A 33 4.88 -12.68 17.62
C ARG A 33 6.17 -12.51 16.84
N LEU A 34 7.30 -12.88 17.42
CA LEU A 34 8.61 -12.79 16.78
C LEU A 34 8.66 -13.67 15.53
N GLN A 35 8.08 -14.87 15.60
CA GLN A 35 7.92 -15.74 14.43
C GLN A 35 7.08 -15.10 13.33
N THR A 36 5.91 -14.55 13.66
CA THR A 36 5.05 -13.85 12.70
C THR A 36 5.76 -12.64 12.08
N LEU A 37 6.43 -11.83 12.89
CA LEU A 37 7.18 -10.67 12.42
C LEU A 37 8.30 -11.08 11.47
N PHE A 38 9.06 -12.12 11.82
CA PHE A 38 10.17 -12.58 10.99
C PHE A 38 9.69 -13.19 9.66
N VAL A 39 8.62 -14.00 9.67
CA VAL A 39 8.00 -14.50 8.44
C VAL A 39 7.48 -13.36 7.57
N LEU A 40 6.85 -12.34 8.18
CA LEU A 40 6.40 -11.16 7.45
C LEU A 40 7.58 -10.44 6.79
N LEU A 41 8.62 -10.11 7.56
CA LEU A 41 9.82 -9.44 7.04
C LEU A 41 10.52 -10.26 5.95
N HIS A 42 10.59 -11.58 6.11
CA HIS A 42 11.20 -12.47 5.13
C HIS A 42 10.37 -12.55 3.84
N SER A 43 9.06 -12.76 3.95
CA SER A 43 8.14 -12.85 2.80
C SER A 43 7.98 -11.52 2.06
N THR A 44 8.11 -10.38 2.74
CA THR A 44 8.07 -9.03 2.14
C THR A 44 9.47 -8.45 1.89
N SER A 45 10.54 -9.23 2.04
CA SER A 45 11.92 -8.74 2.00
C SER A 45 12.24 -8.02 0.69
N MET A 46 11.76 -8.53 -0.44
CA MET A 46 11.91 -7.90 -1.75
C MET A 46 11.42 -6.44 -1.76
N CYS A 47 10.23 -6.18 -1.23
CA CYS A 47 9.67 -4.84 -1.13
C CYS A 47 10.44 -3.97 -0.13
N VAL A 48 10.82 -4.54 1.02
CA VAL A 48 11.55 -3.83 2.08
C VAL A 48 12.93 -3.38 1.58
N PHE A 49 13.72 -4.26 0.96
CA PHE A 49 15.03 -3.92 0.43
C PHE A 49 14.97 -2.89 -0.69
N CYS A 50 13.97 -3.01 -1.57
CA CYS A 50 13.69 -2.02 -2.61
C CYS A 50 13.43 -0.64 -2.00
N CYS A 51 12.58 -0.56 -0.96
CA CYS A 51 12.31 0.68 -0.23
C CYS A 51 13.56 1.24 0.45
N LEU A 52 14.38 0.38 1.09
CA LEU A 52 15.61 0.80 1.78
C LEU A 52 16.65 1.37 0.82
N TYR A 53 16.83 0.75 -0.35
CA TYR A 53 17.73 1.25 -1.38
C TYR A 53 17.32 2.66 -1.85
N PHE A 54 16.03 2.88 -2.10
CA PHE A 54 15.55 4.21 -2.51
C PHE A 54 15.57 5.23 -1.37
N LEU A 55 15.25 4.82 -0.14
CA LEU A 55 15.40 5.67 1.04
C LEU A 55 16.85 6.15 1.20
N GLY A 56 17.83 5.29 0.91
CA GLY A 56 19.25 5.67 0.88
C GLY A 56 19.54 6.79 -0.13
N TRP A 57 18.93 6.75 -1.31
CA TRP A 57 19.03 7.82 -2.31
C TRP A 57 18.26 9.10 -1.94
N CYS A 58 17.23 9.01 -1.10
CA CYS A 58 16.50 10.19 -0.60
C CYS A 58 17.30 11.01 0.42
N VAL A 59 18.35 10.46 1.03
CA VAL A 59 19.14 11.10 2.08
C VAL A 59 20.54 11.43 1.55
N PRO A 60 20.88 12.72 1.33
CA PRO A 60 22.16 13.14 0.72
C PRO A 60 23.41 12.59 1.43
N TYR A 61 23.37 12.40 2.74
CA TYR A 61 24.48 11.85 3.51
C TYR A 61 24.86 10.42 3.10
N PHE A 62 23.93 9.63 2.55
CA PHE A 62 24.22 8.28 2.07
C PHE A 62 24.69 8.24 0.62
N TRP A 63 24.64 9.35 -0.13
CA TRP A 63 24.94 9.34 -1.57
C TRP A 63 26.30 8.77 -1.95
N PRO A 64 27.43 9.07 -1.27
CA PRO A 64 28.71 8.49 -1.65
C PRO A 64 28.71 6.95 -1.55
N LEU A 65 28.10 6.42 -0.48
CA LEU A 65 27.95 4.98 -0.27
C LEU A 65 27.02 4.36 -1.31
N MET A 66 25.87 5.00 -1.55
CA MET A 66 24.89 4.53 -2.52
C MET A 66 25.45 4.56 -3.94
N LEU A 67 26.14 5.63 -4.32
CA LEU A 67 26.80 5.77 -5.62
C LEU A 67 27.84 4.67 -5.82
N HIS A 68 28.71 4.44 -4.82
CA HIS A 68 29.69 3.36 -4.88
C HIS A 68 29.04 1.99 -5.04
N TYR A 69 28.02 1.69 -4.20
CA TYR A 69 27.28 0.43 -4.29
C TYR A 69 26.61 0.26 -5.65
N THR A 70 25.95 1.30 -6.17
CA THR A 70 25.22 1.26 -7.45
C THR A 70 26.15 1.08 -8.64
N ILE A 71 27.31 1.75 -8.65
CA ILE A 71 28.34 1.58 -9.70
C ILE A 71 28.88 0.14 -9.67
N TRP A 72 29.26 -0.35 -8.49
CA TRP A 72 29.75 -1.71 -8.33
C TRP A 72 28.69 -2.75 -8.74
N TYR A 73 27.44 -2.53 -8.35
CA TYR A 73 26.29 -3.38 -8.66
C TYR A 73 26.01 -3.50 -10.16
N TYR A 74 25.91 -2.38 -10.89
CA TYR A 74 25.54 -2.38 -12.31
C TYR A 74 26.70 -2.72 -13.24
N LEU A 75 27.91 -2.22 -12.94
CA LEU A 75 29.03 -2.29 -13.88
C LEU A 75 29.97 -3.46 -13.60
N LEU A 76 30.11 -3.89 -12.35
CA LEU A 76 31.19 -4.82 -11.95
C LEU A 76 30.67 -6.20 -11.52
N ASP A 77 29.66 -6.26 -10.65
CA ASP A 77 29.30 -7.53 -10.01
C ASP A 77 28.19 -8.32 -10.73
N ARG A 78 28.62 -9.31 -11.52
CA ARG A 78 27.78 -10.32 -12.19
C ARG A 78 27.74 -11.68 -11.46
N SER A 79 28.10 -11.73 -10.17
CA SER A 79 28.14 -12.95 -9.34
C SER A 79 26.95 -13.92 -9.49
N PRO A 80 25.68 -13.47 -9.61
CA PRO A 80 24.53 -14.37 -9.71
C PRO A 80 24.49 -15.29 -10.94
N VAL A 81 25.23 -14.95 -12.01
CA VAL A 81 25.16 -15.62 -13.31
C VAL A 81 26.48 -16.25 -13.78
N ASN A 82 27.59 -16.01 -13.09
CA ASN A 82 28.93 -16.46 -13.48
C ASN A 82 29.61 -17.39 -12.44
N GLY A 83 28.83 -18.00 -11.53
CA GLY A 83 29.36 -18.84 -10.47
C GLY A 83 30.10 -18.09 -9.34
N GLY A 84 30.06 -16.75 -9.32
CA GLY A 84 30.62 -15.93 -8.26
C GLY A 84 29.88 -16.05 -6.92
N VAL A 85 28.62 -16.53 -6.94
CA VAL A 85 27.84 -16.80 -5.71
C VAL A 85 28.57 -17.73 -4.75
N PHE A 86 29.45 -18.61 -5.25
CA PHE A 86 30.24 -19.51 -4.42
C PHE A 86 31.02 -18.77 -3.32
N GLU A 87 31.65 -17.64 -3.67
CA GLU A 87 32.42 -16.77 -2.77
C GLU A 87 31.51 -15.87 -1.91
N ARG A 88 30.31 -15.55 -2.41
CA ARG A 88 29.36 -14.64 -1.75
C ARG A 88 28.53 -15.32 -0.66
N ARG A 89 28.49 -16.66 -0.65
CA ARG A 89 27.75 -17.44 0.34
C ARG A 89 28.40 -17.30 1.71
N SER A 90 27.66 -16.76 2.68
CA SER A 90 28.17 -16.46 4.03
C SER A 90 27.70 -17.50 5.03
N GLU A 91 28.62 -18.33 5.52
CA GLU A 91 28.30 -19.30 6.59
C GLU A 91 27.89 -18.60 7.89
N TRP A 92 28.49 -17.46 8.21
CA TRP A 92 28.07 -16.65 9.35
C TRP A 92 26.60 -16.25 9.23
N PHE A 93 26.19 -15.74 8.07
CA PHE A 93 24.81 -15.32 7.83
C PHE A 93 23.84 -16.51 7.92
N ARG A 94 24.21 -17.65 7.34
CA ARG A 94 23.41 -18.90 7.37
C ARG A 94 23.24 -19.51 8.77
N ASN A 95 24.15 -19.22 9.69
CA ASN A 95 24.14 -19.72 11.07
C ASN A 95 23.50 -18.75 12.08
N LEU A 96 22.92 -17.63 11.63
CA LEU A 96 22.20 -16.71 12.51
C LEU A 96 21.03 -17.39 13.23
N LYS A 97 20.91 -17.14 14.54
CA LYS A 97 19.82 -17.71 15.37
C LYS A 97 18.42 -17.32 14.90
N LEU A 98 18.29 -16.22 14.16
CA LEU A 98 17.04 -15.74 13.55
C LEU A 98 16.39 -16.81 12.66
N TRP A 99 17.16 -17.66 11.98
CA TRP A 99 16.61 -18.71 11.14
C TRP A 99 15.85 -19.78 11.91
N LYS A 100 16.21 -20.04 13.17
CA LYS A 100 15.45 -20.95 14.06
C LYS A 100 14.05 -20.41 14.36
N ILE A 101 13.89 -19.09 14.35
CA ILE A 101 12.59 -18.43 14.52
C ILE A 101 11.72 -18.71 13.28
N LEU A 102 12.27 -18.58 12.06
CA LEU A 102 11.58 -18.89 10.81
C LEU A 102 11.13 -20.35 10.74
N VAL A 103 12.06 -21.27 10.96
CA VAL A 103 11.82 -22.72 10.95
C VAL A 103 10.79 -23.13 11.99
N GLY A 104 10.82 -22.49 13.17
CA GLY A 104 9.85 -22.75 14.23
C GLY A 104 8.43 -22.25 13.94
N TYR A 105 8.20 -21.43 12.92
CA TYR A 105 6.85 -21.01 12.50
C TYR A 105 6.12 -22.12 11.74
N PHE A 106 6.84 -22.87 10.90
CA PHE A 106 6.32 -23.99 10.07
C PHE A 106 6.75 -25.37 10.58
N PRO A 107 7.09 -25.50 11.86
CA PRO A 107 7.89 -26.60 12.44
C PRO A 107 8.66 -27.48 11.45
N ILE A 108 9.62 -26.89 10.70
CA ILE A 108 10.28 -27.59 9.59
C ILE A 108 11.25 -28.65 10.10
N LYS A 109 11.17 -29.87 9.56
CA LYS A 109 12.09 -30.98 9.86
C LYS A 109 12.64 -31.58 8.58
N LEU A 110 13.91 -31.99 8.64
CA LEU A 110 14.63 -32.63 7.55
C LEU A 110 14.83 -34.11 7.90
N HIS A 111 14.52 -35.00 6.96
CA HIS A 111 14.61 -36.46 7.12
C HIS A 111 15.41 -37.05 5.98
N LYS A 112 16.34 -37.96 6.26
CA LYS A 112 17.13 -38.66 5.23
C LYS A 112 16.81 -40.14 5.23
N MET A 113 16.55 -40.70 4.06
CA MET A 113 16.41 -42.15 3.89
C MET A 113 17.78 -42.85 3.84
N GLN A 114 18.83 -42.12 3.42
CA GLN A 114 20.20 -42.62 3.37
C GLN A 114 21.19 -41.50 3.67
N ASP A 115 22.35 -41.87 4.20
CA ASP A 115 23.48 -40.95 4.35
C ASP A 115 24.08 -40.57 2.99
N LEU A 116 24.35 -39.28 2.82
CA LEU A 116 25.06 -38.75 1.65
C LEU A 116 26.53 -38.59 2.00
N LYS A 117 27.42 -38.99 1.07
CA LYS A 117 28.86 -38.80 1.22
C LYS A 117 29.20 -37.30 1.20
N PRO A 118 30.06 -36.80 2.10
CA PRO A 118 30.47 -35.40 2.11
C PRO A 118 31.20 -35.04 0.81
N THR A 119 30.90 -33.87 0.23
CA THR A 119 31.64 -33.36 -0.93
C THR A 119 32.97 -32.76 -0.52
N PHE A 120 33.00 -32.08 0.62
CA PHE A 120 34.17 -31.45 1.20
C PHE A 120 34.49 -32.00 2.59
N GLU A 121 35.78 -32.13 2.87
CA GLU A 121 36.33 -32.39 4.20
C GLU A 121 37.07 -31.13 4.67
N THR A 122 36.78 -30.68 5.89
CA THR A 122 37.43 -29.50 6.47
C THR A 122 38.59 -29.95 7.36
N THR A 123 39.81 -29.58 6.99
CA THR A 123 41.01 -29.81 7.79
C THR A 123 41.56 -28.48 8.31
N VAL A 124 42.28 -28.54 9.43
CA VAL A 124 43.00 -27.38 9.99
C VAL A 124 44.37 -27.35 9.35
N GLY A 125 44.66 -26.31 8.56
CA GLY A 125 46.00 -26.12 7.97
C GLY A 125 46.98 -25.47 8.95
N ASP A 126 48.25 -25.44 8.56
CA ASP A 126 49.31 -24.78 9.32
C ASP A 126 48.96 -23.28 9.51
N GLY A 127 48.84 -22.85 10.78
CA GLY A 127 48.39 -21.50 11.15
C GLY A 127 46.91 -21.36 11.51
N GLY A 128 46.16 -22.47 11.67
CA GLY A 128 44.78 -22.45 12.18
C GLY A 128 43.72 -22.07 11.15
N LYS A 129 44.10 -21.93 9.87
CA LYS A 129 43.17 -21.63 8.77
C LYS A 129 42.45 -22.92 8.34
N LEU A 130 41.13 -22.88 8.29
CA LEU A 130 40.32 -24.00 7.79
C LEU A 130 40.52 -24.14 6.28
N ILE A 131 40.94 -25.32 5.83
CA ILE A 131 41.11 -25.68 4.42
C ILE A 131 40.04 -26.73 4.09
N GLU A 132 39.28 -26.50 3.03
CA GLU A 132 38.31 -27.47 2.55
C GLU A 132 38.86 -28.23 1.34
N LYS A 133 38.98 -29.54 1.47
CA LYS A 133 39.40 -30.44 0.39
C LYS A 133 38.20 -31.15 -0.19
N ARG A 134 38.05 -31.14 -1.51
CA ARG A 134 36.98 -31.88 -2.22
C ARG A 134 37.31 -33.37 -2.27
N ILE A 135 36.47 -34.20 -1.66
CA ILE A 135 36.69 -35.65 -1.49
C ILE A 135 35.59 -36.53 -2.11
N GLY A 136 34.38 -36.00 -2.29
CA GLY A 136 33.21 -36.79 -2.71
C GLY A 136 32.47 -36.22 -3.91
N PRO A 137 31.33 -36.84 -4.27
CA PRO A 137 30.51 -36.41 -5.40
C PRO A 137 29.80 -35.09 -5.12
N THR A 138 29.30 -34.47 -6.20
CA THR A 138 28.37 -33.34 -6.11
C THR A 138 26.93 -33.80 -6.27
N TYR A 139 25.99 -33.04 -5.71
CA TYR A 139 24.58 -33.40 -5.70
C TYR A 139 23.70 -32.38 -6.43
N ILE A 140 22.76 -32.88 -7.22
CA ILE A 140 21.63 -32.13 -7.76
C ILE A 140 20.37 -32.59 -7.02
N PHE A 141 19.84 -31.73 -6.15
CA PHE A 141 18.61 -31.99 -5.41
C PHE A 141 17.41 -31.52 -6.24
N GLY A 142 16.58 -32.46 -6.69
CA GLY A 142 15.30 -32.13 -7.32
C GLY A 142 14.19 -32.10 -6.27
N TYR A 143 13.69 -30.91 -5.97
CA TYR A 143 12.70 -30.69 -4.90
C TYR A 143 11.27 -30.62 -5.44
N HIS A 144 10.34 -31.27 -4.73
CA HIS A 144 8.91 -31.36 -5.02
C HIS A 144 8.06 -31.35 -3.74
N PRO A 145 6.80 -30.91 -3.76
CA PRO A 145 6.24 -30.01 -4.76
C PRO A 145 6.85 -28.60 -4.61
N HIS A 146 6.68 -27.73 -5.61
CA HIS A 146 7.09 -26.31 -5.50
C HIS A 146 6.29 -25.57 -4.43
N GLY A 147 5.02 -25.95 -4.21
CA GLY A 147 4.07 -25.11 -3.47
C GLY A 147 3.96 -23.71 -4.07
N ILE A 148 3.52 -22.73 -3.30
CA ILE A 148 3.47 -21.35 -3.79
C ILE A 148 4.86 -20.72 -3.83
N ILE A 149 5.64 -20.85 -2.75
CA ILE A 149 6.94 -20.18 -2.57
C ILE A 149 8.09 -21.11 -2.15
N ALA A 150 7.91 -22.43 -2.19
CA ALA A 150 8.91 -23.44 -1.80
C ALA A 150 9.58 -23.14 -0.43
N THR A 151 8.77 -22.93 0.60
CA THR A 151 9.19 -22.61 1.97
C THR A 151 10.10 -23.68 2.55
N GLY A 152 9.82 -24.97 2.29
CA GLY A 152 10.68 -26.07 2.71
C GLY A 152 12.08 -25.99 2.08
N VAL A 153 12.21 -25.50 0.84
CA VAL A 153 13.53 -25.23 0.24
C VAL A 153 14.20 -24.04 0.88
N ALA A 154 13.47 -22.93 0.99
CA ALA A 154 13.97 -21.68 1.53
C ALA A 154 14.52 -21.87 2.95
N CYS A 155 13.84 -22.65 3.78
CA CYS A 155 14.26 -22.88 5.16
C CYS A 155 15.17 -24.10 5.35
N GLY A 156 15.05 -25.11 4.48
CA GLY A 156 15.79 -26.37 4.60
C GLY A 156 17.19 -26.34 3.99
N PHE A 157 17.45 -25.50 2.98
CA PHE A 157 18.73 -25.52 2.24
C PHE A 157 19.53 -24.21 2.34
N THR A 158 18.85 -23.07 2.42
CA THR A 158 19.51 -21.75 2.31
C THR A 158 20.16 -21.31 3.62
N ASN A 159 19.73 -21.85 4.75
CA ASN A 159 20.23 -21.51 6.08
C ASN A 159 20.27 -22.76 6.98
N ASN A 160 20.93 -22.65 8.13
CA ASN A 160 21.09 -23.77 9.06
C ASN A 160 20.03 -23.77 10.19
N GLY A 161 18.90 -23.07 10.00
CA GLY A 161 17.82 -23.04 10.98
C GLY A 161 17.18 -24.41 11.21
N ALA A 162 17.04 -25.21 10.13
CA ALA A 162 16.44 -26.54 10.15
C ALA A 162 17.46 -27.68 10.37
N GLY A 163 18.74 -27.34 10.50
CA GLY A 163 19.79 -28.31 10.80
C GLY A 163 20.46 -28.97 9.60
N PHE A 164 20.47 -28.34 8.42
CA PHE A 164 21.03 -28.94 7.20
C PHE A 164 22.49 -29.39 7.34
N ALA A 165 23.36 -28.50 7.82
CA ALA A 165 24.79 -28.78 7.98
C ALA A 165 25.07 -29.91 8.99
N GLN A 166 24.15 -30.18 9.93
CA GLN A 166 24.24 -31.28 10.88
C GLN A 166 23.87 -32.62 10.24
N ILE A 167 22.87 -32.63 9.35
CA ILE A 167 22.38 -33.86 8.70
C ILE A 167 23.28 -34.27 7.53
N PHE A 168 23.80 -33.27 6.81
CA PHE A 168 24.65 -33.42 5.63
C PHE A 168 25.94 -32.58 5.77
N PRO A 169 26.89 -33.03 6.63
CA PRO A 169 28.17 -32.34 6.79
C PRO A 169 28.96 -32.35 5.47
N GLY A 170 29.69 -31.27 5.20
CA GLY A 170 30.57 -31.19 4.02
C GLY A 170 29.85 -31.00 2.67
N ILE A 171 28.54 -30.76 2.65
CA ILE A 171 27.77 -30.50 1.41
C ILE A 171 27.38 -29.02 1.34
N LYS A 172 27.91 -28.30 0.34
CA LYS A 172 27.57 -26.89 0.08
C LYS A 172 26.45 -26.77 -0.94
N CYS A 173 25.24 -26.49 -0.47
CA CYS A 173 24.06 -26.33 -1.32
C CYS A 173 23.80 -24.88 -1.76
N PHE A 174 23.45 -24.75 -3.04
CA PHE A 174 23.01 -23.50 -3.66
C PHE A 174 21.62 -23.66 -4.25
N VAL A 175 20.68 -22.85 -3.76
CA VAL A 175 19.27 -22.89 -4.22
C VAL A 175 19.12 -22.02 -5.46
N THR A 176 18.35 -22.50 -6.44
CA THR A 176 18.16 -21.79 -7.70
C THR A 176 16.84 -21.02 -7.74
N THR A 177 16.86 -19.81 -8.30
CA THR A 177 15.66 -18.98 -8.51
C THR A 177 15.75 -18.18 -9.82
N LEU A 178 14.69 -17.43 -10.12
CA LEU A 178 14.56 -16.59 -11.32
C LEU A 178 15.59 -15.45 -11.34
N VAL A 179 16.16 -15.17 -12.53
CA VAL A 179 17.19 -14.13 -12.73
C VAL A 179 16.72 -12.74 -12.28
N ASN A 180 15.43 -12.43 -12.46
CA ASN A 180 14.86 -11.12 -12.13
C ASN A 180 14.92 -10.79 -10.63
N GLN A 181 15.01 -11.78 -9.73
CA GLN A 181 15.15 -11.52 -8.29
C GLN A 181 16.49 -10.85 -7.95
N PHE A 182 17.53 -11.04 -8.77
CA PHE A 182 18.85 -10.47 -8.56
C PHE A 182 19.00 -9.05 -9.13
N ARG A 183 17.95 -8.50 -9.78
CA ARG A 183 17.91 -7.11 -10.23
C ARG A 183 17.52 -6.12 -9.14
N ILE A 184 17.11 -6.61 -7.98
CA ILE A 184 16.66 -5.77 -6.86
C ILE A 184 17.85 -5.53 -5.93
N PRO A 185 18.31 -4.27 -5.79
CA PRO A 185 19.38 -3.89 -4.88
C PRO A 185 19.15 -4.38 -3.45
N PHE A 186 20.23 -4.73 -2.75
CA PHE A 186 20.27 -5.33 -1.41
C PHE A 186 19.59 -6.71 -1.29
N TYR A 187 18.43 -6.92 -1.91
CA TYR A 187 17.76 -8.22 -1.95
C TYR A 187 18.62 -9.27 -2.65
N ARG A 188 19.32 -8.91 -3.73
CA ARG A 188 20.29 -9.81 -4.39
C ARG A 188 21.38 -10.29 -3.44
N ASP A 189 21.88 -9.42 -2.57
CA ASP A 189 23.00 -9.70 -1.68
C ASP A 189 22.53 -10.56 -0.52
N TYR A 190 21.33 -10.25 -0.01
CA TYR A 190 20.60 -11.10 0.91
C TYR A 190 20.41 -12.53 0.38
N LEU A 191 19.98 -12.68 -0.88
CA LEU A 191 19.85 -13.97 -1.54
C LEU A 191 21.19 -14.71 -1.69
N MET A 192 22.22 -14.04 -2.23
CA MET A 192 23.54 -14.65 -2.42
C MET A 192 24.21 -15.04 -1.11
N ALA A 193 24.03 -14.25 -0.04
CA ALA A 193 24.56 -14.57 1.29
C ALA A 193 24.00 -15.89 1.84
N MET A 194 22.74 -16.23 1.53
CA MET A 194 22.15 -17.53 1.85
C MET A 194 22.57 -18.66 0.89
N GLY A 195 23.29 -18.33 -0.19
CA GLY A 195 23.66 -19.27 -1.25
C GLY A 195 22.58 -19.46 -2.31
N VAL A 196 21.71 -18.48 -2.52
CA VAL A 196 20.73 -18.51 -3.62
C VAL A 196 21.36 -17.96 -4.90
N THR A 197 21.13 -18.62 -6.03
CA THR A 197 21.71 -18.30 -7.35
C THR A 197 20.68 -18.39 -8.47
N THR A 198 21.06 -18.04 -9.70
CA THR A 198 20.17 -18.14 -10.86
C THR A 198 20.10 -19.56 -11.42
N VAL A 199 18.93 -19.94 -11.94
CA VAL A 199 18.70 -21.25 -12.61
C VAL A 199 19.30 -21.33 -14.04
N VAL A 200 20.23 -20.44 -14.40
CA VAL A 200 20.86 -20.42 -15.73
C VAL A 200 21.80 -21.61 -15.88
N LYS A 201 21.60 -22.42 -16.92
CA LYS A 201 22.36 -23.67 -17.17
C LYS A 201 23.88 -23.49 -17.05
N GLN A 202 24.44 -22.45 -17.68
CA GLN A 202 25.87 -22.18 -17.65
C GLN A 202 26.39 -21.84 -16.24
N ASN A 203 25.61 -21.07 -15.47
CA ASN A 203 25.93 -20.74 -14.09
C ASN A 203 25.95 -22.00 -13.20
N LEU A 204 25.00 -22.92 -13.40
CA LEU A 204 24.93 -24.18 -12.65
C LEU A 204 26.13 -25.08 -12.95
N LYS A 205 26.56 -25.18 -14.22
CA LYS A 205 27.78 -25.91 -14.58
C LYS A 205 29.02 -25.35 -13.89
N LEU A 206 29.18 -24.03 -13.89
CA LEU A 206 30.30 -23.37 -13.20
C LEU A 206 30.32 -23.66 -11.68
N LEU A 207 29.15 -23.72 -11.05
CA LEU A 207 29.03 -24.07 -9.63
C LEU A 207 29.35 -25.55 -9.37
N ILE A 208 28.79 -26.46 -10.17
CA ILE A 208 29.05 -27.91 -10.06
C ILE A 208 30.54 -28.21 -10.22
N ASN A 209 31.21 -27.56 -11.19
CA ASN A 209 32.65 -27.70 -11.41
C ASN A 209 33.50 -27.24 -10.21
N LYS A 210 33.00 -26.29 -9.41
CA LYS A 210 33.62 -25.85 -8.14
C LYS A 210 33.32 -26.80 -6.96
N GLY A 211 32.56 -27.88 -7.16
CA GLY A 211 32.13 -28.79 -6.10
C GLY A 211 30.86 -28.35 -5.37
N ALA A 212 30.13 -27.35 -5.86
CA ALA A 212 28.86 -26.96 -5.28
C ALA A 212 27.75 -27.94 -5.65
N SER A 213 26.89 -28.24 -4.67
CA SER A 213 25.64 -28.95 -4.91
C SER A 213 24.52 -27.95 -5.18
N VAL A 214 23.59 -28.27 -6.09
CA VAL A 214 22.53 -27.34 -6.51
C VAL A 214 21.14 -27.89 -6.19
N VAL A 215 20.21 -27.01 -5.85
CA VAL A 215 18.81 -27.36 -5.54
C VAL A 215 17.90 -26.72 -6.58
N ILE A 216 17.13 -27.56 -7.27
CA ILE A 216 16.23 -27.16 -8.35
C ILE A 216 14.81 -27.53 -7.97
N VAL A 217 13.93 -26.53 -7.91
CA VAL A 217 12.50 -26.75 -7.71
C VAL A 217 11.86 -26.99 -9.08
N VAL A 218 11.64 -28.27 -9.41
CA VAL A 218 11.42 -28.71 -10.79
C VAL A 218 10.06 -28.25 -11.35
N GLY A 219 9.01 -28.25 -10.52
CA GLY A 219 7.65 -27.86 -10.90
C GLY A 219 7.52 -26.41 -11.37
N GLY A 220 8.26 -25.50 -10.73
CA GLY A 220 8.28 -24.07 -11.03
C GLY A 220 6.90 -23.38 -10.94
N ALA A 221 6.74 -22.26 -11.66
CA ALA A 221 5.54 -21.42 -11.63
C ALA A 221 4.23 -22.08 -12.15
N ARG A 222 4.30 -23.25 -12.81
CA ARG A 222 3.11 -23.99 -13.24
C ARG A 222 2.53 -24.82 -12.11
N GLU A 223 3.39 -25.46 -11.33
CA GLU A 223 2.99 -26.27 -10.19
C GLU A 223 2.46 -25.39 -9.05
N SER A 224 3.01 -24.18 -8.86
CA SER A 224 2.50 -23.22 -7.87
C SER A 224 1.06 -22.75 -8.12
N LEU A 225 0.57 -22.80 -9.36
CA LEU A 225 -0.83 -22.49 -9.70
C LEU A 225 -1.79 -23.65 -9.37
N LEU A 226 -1.27 -24.87 -9.27
CA LEU A 226 -2.02 -26.08 -8.93
C LEU A 226 -1.98 -26.39 -7.43
N ALA A 227 -1.11 -25.70 -6.67
CA ALA A 227 -0.96 -25.88 -5.24
C ALA A 227 -2.28 -25.59 -4.51
N LYS A 228 -2.83 -26.63 -3.87
CA LYS A 228 -3.96 -26.53 -2.94
C LYS A 228 -3.71 -27.47 -1.75
N PRO A 229 -4.22 -27.13 -0.56
CA PRO A 229 -4.13 -28.02 0.58
C PRO A 229 -4.68 -29.40 0.27
N GLY A 230 -3.94 -30.44 0.64
CA GLY A 230 -4.27 -31.85 0.39
C GLY A 230 -4.15 -32.36 -1.05
N LEU A 231 -3.73 -31.52 -2.02
CA LEU A 231 -3.43 -31.97 -3.40
C LEU A 231 -1.93 -32.18 -3.59
N ASN A 232 -1.54 -33.34 -4.12
CA ASN A 232 -0.14 -33.74 -4.32
C ASN A 232 0.16 -34.01 -5.80
N SER A 233 -0.12 -33.02 -6.66
CA SER A 233 0.10 -33.13 -8.11
C SER A 233 1.42 -32.48 -8.55
N LEU A 234 2.26 -33.23 -9.27
CA LEU A 234 3.58 -32.79 -9.74
C LEU A 234 3.64 -32.62 -11.26
N VAL A 235 4.30 -31.56 -11.72
CA VAL A 235 4.59 -31.31 -13.13
C VAL A 235 6.02 -31.77 -13.46
N LEU A 236 6.23 -33.08 -13.60
CA LEU A 236 7.56 -33.68 -13.72
C LEU A 236 7.86 -34.34 -15.09
N ASN A 237 6.88 -34.96 -15.76
CA ASN A 237 7.13 -35.80 -16.96
C ASN A 237 7.89 -35.09 -18.08
N LYS A 238 7.56 -33.81 -18.33
CA LYS A 238 8.23 -33.00 -19.36
C LYS A 238 9.46 -32.23 -18.87
N ARG A 239 9.81 -32.32 -17.59
CA ARG A 239 10.87 -31.52 -16.95
C ARG A 239 12.17 -32.32 -16.80
N LYS A 240 12.79 -32.68 -17.91
CA LYS A 240 14.00 -33.54 -17.92
C LYS A 240 15.34 -32.76 -17.89
N GLY A 241 15.28 -31.43 -17.85
CA GLY A 241 16.45 -30.56 -17.98
C GLY A 241 17.49 -30.69 -16.86
N PHE A 242 17.07 -31.04 -15.64
CA PHE A 242 18.01 -31.24 -14.52
C PHE A 242 18.80 -32.56 -14.64
N ILE A 243 18.20 -33.59 -15.24
CA ILE A 243 18.89 -34.84 -15.61
C ILE A 243 19.88 -34.58 -16.74
N LYS A 244 19.47 -33.82 -17.76
CA LYS A 244 20.38 -33.37 -18.83
C LYS A 244 21.56 -32.58 -18.27
N LEU A 245 21.32 -31.69 -17.30
CA LEU A 245 22.39 -30.96 -16.61
C LEU A 245 23.34 -31.90 -15.87
N ALA A 246 22.81 -32.93 -15.19
CA ALA A 246 23.61 -33.93 -14.49
C ALA A 246 24.55 -34.68 -15.46
N LEU A 247 23.99 -35.22 -16.55
CA LEU A 247 24.73 -35.94 -17.60
C LEU A 247 25.82 -35.08 -18.27
N GLU A 248 25.52 -33.80 -18.50
CA GLU A 248 26.48 -32.86 -19.08
C GLU A 248 27.55 -32.34 -18.10
N SER A 249 27.41 -32.63 -16.80
CA SER A 249 28.31 -32.14 -15.74
C SER A 249 28.98 -33.28 -14.98
N ILE A 250 29.03 -34.49 -15.57
CA ILE A 250 29.71 -35.63 -14.96
C ILE A 250 31.22 -35.35 -14.94
N GLU A 251 31.84 -35.70 -13.82
CA GLU A 251 33.27 -35.59 -13.57
C GLU A 251 33.76 -36.87 -12.87
N GLU A 252 35.08 -37.05 -12.75
CA GLU A 252 35.70 -38.25 -12.17
C GLU A 252 35.23 -38.58 -10.75
N ARG A 253 34.85 -37.56 -9.95
CA ARG A 253 34.37 -37.76 -8.57
C ARG A 253 32.89 -38.14 -8.47
N GLY A 254 32.19 -38.16 -9.61
CA GLY A 254 30.79 -38.52 -9.73
C GLY A 254 29.81 -37.38 -9.45
N ILE A 255 28.62 -37.50 -10.04
CA ILE A 255 27.49 -36.59 -9.81
C ILE A 255 26.25 -37.42 -9.44
N CYS A 256 25.58 -37.01 -8.37
CA CYS A 256 24.41 -37.70 -7.85
C CYS A 256 23.17 -36.83 -7.98
N VAL A 257 22.05 -37.42 -8.41
CA VAL A 257 20.75 -36.75 -8.39
C VAL A 257 19.93 -37.30 -7.23
N VAL A 258 19.40 -36.41 -6.38
CA VAL A 258 18.64 -36.79 -5.18
C VAL A 258 17.20 -36.32 -5.31
N PRO A 259 16.20 -37.22 -5.27
CA PRO A 259 14.81 -36.83 -5.17
C PRO A 259 14.51 -36.33 -3.75
N VAL A 260 13.87 -35.16 -3.65
CA VAL A 260 13.50 -34.54 -2.37
C VAL A 260 12.02 -34.21 -2.40
N TYR A 261 11.28 -34.61 -1.37
CA TYR A 261 9.86 -34.34 -1.23
C TYR A 261 9.54 -33.53 0.04
N GLY A 262 8.77 -32.46 -0.06
CA GLY A 262 8.31 -31.62 1.05
C GLY A 262 6.84 -31.86 1.39
N PHE A 263 6.57 -32.72 2.39
CA PHE A 263 5.22 -32.93 2.91
C PHE A 263 4.74 -31.68 3.66
N GLY A 264 3.50 -31.26 3.43
CA GLY A 264 2.90 -30.05 4.01
C GLY A 264 3.16 -28.75 3.23
N GLU A 265 3.96 -28.80 2.15
CA GLU A 265 4.34 -27.63 1.36
C GLU A 265 3.15 -26.98 0.62
N ASN A 266 2.14 -27.77 0.24
CA ASN A 266 0.91 -27.26 -0.38
C ASN A 266 -0.15 -26.78 0.64
N ASP A 267 0.04 -27.07 1.93
CA ASP A 267 -0.95 -26.77 2.98
C ASP A 267 -0.74 -25.41 3.65
N ILE A 268 0.39 -24.75 3.37
CA ILE A 268 0.73 -23.45 3.97
C ILE A 268 -0.06 -22.29 3.35
N TYR A 269 -0.70 -22.50 2.21
CA TYR A 269 -1.46 -21.49 1.50
C TYR A 269 -2.66 -22.10 0.77
N ASP A 270 -3.74 -21.33 0.64
CA ASP A 270 -4.85 -21.67 -0.25
C ASP A 270 -4.82 -20.78 -1.50
N VAL A 271 -5.11 -21.34 -2.67
CA VAL A 271 -5.09 -20.63 -3.96
C VAL A 271 -6.49 -20.56 -4.53
N PHE A 272 -6.93 -19.34 -4.84
CA PHE A 272 -8.17 -19.15 -5.58
C PHE A 272 -7.98 -19.66 -7.02
N SER A 273 -8.49 -20.85 -7.33
CA SER A 273 -8.34 -21.44 -8.67
C SER A 273 -9.18 -20.70 -9.71
N THR A 274 -8.50 -20.13 -10.70
CA THR A 274 -9.09 -19.54 -11.93
C THR A 274 -9.31 -20.57 -13.03
N VAL A 275 -8.87 -21.81 -12.83
CA VAL A 275 -9.01 -22.94 -13.76
C VAL A 275 -10.02 -23.94 -13.18
N GLU A 276 -10.98 -24.35 -14.02
CA GLU A 276 -12.10 -25.31 -13.80
C GLU A 276 -13.35 -24.91 -12.99
N THR A 277 -14.45 -24.70 -13.73
CA THR A 277 -15.75 -25.40 -13.63
C THR A 277 -16.53 -25.15 -14.94
N PHE A 278 -16.08 -25.70 -16.06
CA PHE A 278 -16.89 -25.77 -17.29
C PHE A 278 -17.75 -27.05 -17.35
N SER A 279 -17.53 -28.00 -16.44
CA SER A 279 -18.25 -29.29 -16.41
C SER A 279 -19.56 -29.28 -15.61
N ARG A 280 -19.92 -28.15 -14.99
CA ARG A 280 -21.12 -28.08 -14.12
C ARG A 280 -22.37 -27.62 -14.86
N GLU A 281 -22.25 -26.97 -16.02
CA GLU A 281 -23.41 -26.49 -16.78
C GLU A 281 -23.87 -27.45 -17.88
N LYS A 282 -22.99 -28.28 -18.45
CA LYS A 282 -23.39 -29.22 -19.52
C LYS A 282 -24.20 -30.44 -19.06
N ASN A 283 -24.12 -30.80 -17.78
CA ASN A 283 -24.85 -31.95 -17.22
C ASN A 283 -26.17 -31.57 -16.52
N ASN A 284 -26.51 -30.28 -16.48
CA ASN A 284 -27.79 -29.83 -15.92
C ASN A 284 -28.89 -29.60 -16.99
N HIS A 285 -28.62 -29.85 -18.28
CA HIS A 285 -29.64 -29.80 -19.34
C HIS A 285 -30.60 -31.00 -19.39
N HIS A 286 -30.73 -31.77 -18.31
CA HIS A 286 -31.77 -32.80 -18.19
C HIS A 286 -32.69 -32.66 -16.98
N ILE A 287 -32.66 -31.50 -16.30
CA ILE A 287 -33.70 -31.14 -15.34
C ILE A 287 -34.04 -29.66 -15.57
N GLU A 288 -34.66 -29.38 -16.72
CA GLU A 288 -35.44 -28.15 -16.94
C GLU A 288 -36.90 -28.55 -17.11
N GLY A 289 -37.52 -28.81 -15.97
CA GLY A 289 -38.96 -28.87 -15.79
C GLY A 289 -39.19 -28.40 -14.37
N GLU A 290 -39.82 -27.23 -14.23
CA GLU A 290 -40.24 -26.62 -12.97
C GLU A 290 -39.11 -25.97 -12.15
N PHE A 291 -38.90 -24.67 -12.35
CA PHE A 291 -38.77 -23.63 -11.31
C PHE A 291 -38.47 -22.30 -12.01
N GLU A 292 -39.49 -21.76 -12.67
CA GLU A 292 -39.51 -20.34 -13.04
C GLU A 292 -39.98 -19.51 -11.84
N ASN A 293 -39.31 -18.37 -11.66
CA ASN A 293 -39.55 -17.30 -10.68
C ASN A 293 -38.77 -17.38 -9.36
N GLN A 294 -37.51 -16.93 -9.38
CA GLN A 294 -36.97 -15.92 -8.44
C GLN A 294 -35.55 -15.44 -8.87
N ASP A 295 -35.33 -14.13 -8.73
CA ASP A 295 -34.05 -13.40 -8.67
C ASP A 295 -33.23 -13.08 -9.95
N SER A 296 -33.62 -11.97 -10.60
CA SER A 296 -32.81 -11.24 -11.60
C SER A 296 -31.46 -10.70 -11.07
N ASN A 297 -31.27 -10.63 -9.75
CA ASN A 297 -30.00 -10.24 -9.11
C ASN A 297 -28.96 -11.38 -9.02
N HIS A 298 -29.35 -12.64 -9.20
CA HIS A 298 -28.42 -13.77 -9.13
C HIS A 298 -27.61 -13.93 -10.43
N ASN A 299 -28.26 -13.72 -11.58
CA ASN A 299 -27.65 -13.83 -12.91
C ASN A 299 -26.58 -12.75 -13.18
N SER A 300 -26.79 -11.51 -12.73
CA SER A 300 -25.82 -10.43 -12.90
C SER A 300 -24.51 -10.69 -12.14
N ASN A 301 -24.60 -11.24 -10.92
CA ASN A 301 -23.44 -11.58 -10.10
C ASN A 301 -22.60 -12.72 -10.68
N ILE A 302 -23.24 -13.69 -11.35
CA ILE A 302 -22.56 -14.82 -12.00
C ILE A 302 -21.76 -14.33 -13.22
N VAL A 303 -22.37 -13.51 -14.07
CA VAL A 303 -21.71 -12.95 -15.27
C VAL A 303 -20.50 -12.10 -14.89
N ILE A 304 -20.64 -11.21 -13.89
CA ILE A 304 -19.53 -10.36 -13.41
C ILE A 304 -18.39 -11.22 -12.84
N ARG A 305 -18.71 -12.27 -12.08
CA ARG A 305 -17.71 -13.16 -11.49
C ARG A 305 -16.94 -13.93 -12.57
N ASN A 306 -17.62 -14.39 -13.61
CA ASN A 306 -16.99 -15.07 -14.76
C ASN A 306 -16.10 -14.12 -15.57
N PHE A 307 -16.54 -12.87 -15.79
CA PHE A 307 -15.74 -11.85 -16.46
C PHE A 307 -14.45 -11.51 -15.69
N ILE A 308 -14.55 -11.31 -14.36
CA ILE A 308 -13.40 -11.04 -13.49
C ILE A 308 -12.42 -12.21 -13.53
N ARG A 309 -12.91 -13.45 -13.42
CA ARG A 309 -12.08 -14.66 -13.44
C ARG A 309 -11.34 -14.82 -14.77
N ASN A 310 -12.01 -14.60 -15.90
CA ASN A 310 -11.40 -14.68 -17.23
C ASN A 310 -10.35 -13.58 -17.45
N THR A 311 -10.65 -12.35 -17.02
CA THR A 311 -9.70 -11.23 -17.09
C THR A 311 -8.46 -11.50 -16.24
N LEU A 312 -8.66 -11.99 -15.02
CA LEU A 312 -7.58 -12.35 -14.11
C LEU A 312 -6.71 -13.48 -14.68
N HIS A 313 -7.32 -14.52 -15.24
CA HIS A 313 -6.57 -15.62 -15.86
C HIS A 313 -5.72 -15.13 -17.05
N ARG A 314 -6.28 -14.28 -17.91
CA ARG A 314 -5.53 -13.64 -19.01
C ARG A 314 -4.37 -12.79 -18.48
N PHE A 315 -4.57 -12.05 -17.40
CA PHE A 315 -3.50 -11.27 -16.76
C PHE A 315 -2.40 -12.17 -16.16
N GLN A 316 -2.76 -13.27 -15.51
CA GLN A 316 -1.79 -14.26 -14.99
C GLN A 316 -0.96 -14.88 -16.12
N LEU A 317 -1.59 -15.21 -17.26
CA LEU A 317 -0.88 -15.69 -18.45
C LEU A 317 0.00 -14.61 -19.06
N PHE A 318 -0.49 -13.36 -19.17
CA PHE A 318 0.33 -12.23 -19.61
C PHE A 318 1.58 -12.06 -18.74
N LEU A 319 1.46 -12.11 -17.41
CA LEU A 319 2.61 -12.01 -16.51
C LEU A 319 3.60 -13.16 -16.71
N LYS A 320 3.08 -14.37 -16.86
CA LYS A 320 3.88 -15.57 -17.11
C LYS A 320 4.67 -15.47 -18.41
N ASP A 321 3.99 -15.08 -19.49
CA ASP A 321 4.55 -15.13 -20.84
C ASP A 321 5.52 -13.97 -21.08
N ASN A 322 5.34 -12.82 -20.41
CA ASN A 322 6.21 -11.64 -20.55
C ASN A 322 7.32 -11.55 -19.49
N PHE A 323 7.06 -11.99 -18.25
CA PHE A 323 7.99 -11.80 -17.12
C PHE A 323 8.49 -13.10 -16.48
N GLY A 324 7.97 -14.26 -16.92
CA GLY A 324 8.40 -15.57 -16.44
C GLY A 324 7.89 -15.94 -15.04
N PHE A 325 6.97 -15.16 -14.46
CA PHE A 325 6.36 -15.44 -13.17
C PHE A 325 4.83 -15.25 -13.22
N THR A 326 4.12 -16.00 -12.39
CA THR A 326 2.66 -15.87 -12.20
C THR A 326 2.38 -15.32 -10.80
N LEU A 327 1.32 -14.53 -10.65
CA LEU A 327 0.84 -14.09 -9.35
C LEU A 327 -0.37 -14.97 -8.94
N PRO A 328 -0.18 -16.02 -8.14
CA PRO A 328 -1.32 -16.75 -7.57
C PRO A 328 -2.08 -15.83 -6.62
N ILE A 329 -3.40 -15.87 -6.66
CA ILE A 329 -4.22 -15.20 -5.64
C ILE A 329 -4.26 -16.12 -4.44
N VAL A 330 -3.47 -15.75 -3.44
CA VAL A 330 -3.29 -16.52 -2.23
C VAL A 330 -4.24 -16.03 -1.14
N ILE A 331 -4.95 -16.96 -0.51
CA ILE A 331 -5.76 -16.73 0.67
C ILE A 331 -5.15 -17.56 1.81
N SER A 332 -4.81 -16.89 2.90
CA SER A 332 -4.20 -17.52 4.06
C SER A 332 -4.56 -16.75 5.34
N ARG A 333 -3.65 -16.59 6.30
CA ARG A 333 -3.92 -15.90 7.56
C ARG A 333 -3.41 -14.45 7.55
N GLY A 334 -3.98 -13.62 8.41
CA GLY A 334 -3.50 -12.26 8.65
C GLY A 334 -2.35 -12.22 9.67
N VAL A 335 -1.83 -11.01 9.92
CA VAL A 335 -0.73 -10.79 10.88
C VAL A 335 -1.21 -11.09 12.31
N PHE A 336 -2.42 -10.66 12.66
CA PHE A 336 -2.97 -10.76 14.02
C PHE A 336 -4.32 -11.49 14.11
N ASN A 337 -4.82 -12.04 13.00
CA ASN A 337 -6.02 -12.87 12.93
C ASN A 337 -5.79 -14.09 12.03
N TYR A 338 -6.56 -15.17 12.22
CA TYR A 338 -6.44 -16.40 11.42
C TYR A 338 -7.41 -16.48 10.24
N ASP A 339 -8.40 -15.58 10.16
CA ASP A 339 -9.53 -15.73 9.25
C ASP A 339 -9.24 -15.37 7.78
N PHE A 340 -8.27 -14.48 7.53
CA PHE A 340 -7.93 -14.04 6.16
C PHE A 340 -6.65 -13.17 6.11
N GLY A 341 -5.73 -13.46 5.17
CA GLY A 341 -4.57 -12.61 4.86
C GLY A 341 -3.53 -13.25 3.91
N ILE A 342 -2.33 -12.67 3.85
CA ILE A 342 -1.22 -13.06 2.94
C ILE A 342 -0.10 -13.86 3.63
N LEU A 343 -0.17 -14.03 4.96
CA LEU A 343 0.81 -14.81 5.69
C LEU A 343 0.43 -16.29 5.66
N PRO A 344 1.41 -17.18 5.47
CA PRO A 344 1.12 -18.60 5.36
C PRO A 344 0.59 -19.17 6.68
N TYR A 345 -0.17 -20.27 6.57
CA TYR A 345 -0.62 -21.04 7.71
C TYR A 345 0.57 -21.66 8.47
N ARG A 346 0.42 -21.80 9.79
CA ARG A 346 1.40 -22.44 10.67
C ARG A 346 1.26 -23.97 10.60
N LYS A 347 1.59 -24.54 9.44
CA LYS A 347 1.55 -25.98 9.20
C LYS A 347 2.98 -26.56 9.20
N PRO A 348 3.18 -27.79 9.72
CA PRO A 348 4.47 -28.47 9.68
C PRO A 348 4.89 -28.76 8.24
N ILE A 349 6.18 -28.61 7.93
CA ILE A 349 6.77 -29.06 6.67
C ILE A 349 7.84 -30.12 6.95
N ASN A 350 7.69 -31.32 6.41
CA ASN A 350 8.68 -32.40 6.52
C ASN A 350 9.36 -32.60 5.18
N VAL A 351 10.65 -32.27 5.10
CA VAL A 351 11.44 -32.42 3.88
C VAL A 351 12.20 -33.75 3.95
N VAL A 352 11.87 -34.67 3.05
CA VAL A 352 12.44 -36.02 2.99
C VAL A 352 13.40 -36.12 1.80
N PHE A 353 14.63 -36.54 2.08
CA PHE A 353 15.70 -36.77 1.11
C PHE A 353 15.76 -38.25 0.77
N GLY A 354 15.56 -38.56 -0.51
CA GLY A 354 15.62 -39.93 -1.02
C GLY A 354 17.03 -40.44 -1.28
N LYS A 355 17.10 -41.60 -1.91
CA LYS A 355 18.35 -42.27 -2.30
C LYS A 355 19.10 -41.46 -3.37
N PRO A 356 20.43 -41.25 -3.23
CA PRO A 356 21.22 -40.64 -4.30
C PRO A 356 21.35 -41.58 -5.51
N LEU A 357 21.02 -41.06 -6.69
CA LEU A 357 21.23 -41.73 -7.97
C LEU A 357 22.58 -41.32 -8.55
N ASN A 358 23.55 -42.24 -8.58
CA ASN A 358 24.83 -42.00 -9.24
C ASN A 358 24.63 -41.99 -10.75
N ILE A 359 24.83 -40.84 -11.39
CA ILE A 359 24.60 -40.69 -12.82
C ILE A 359 25.87 -41.08 -13.58
N GLU A 360 25.72 -42.04 -14.48
CA GLU A 360 26.77 -42.55 -15.35
C GLU A 360 26.34 -42.48 -16.81
N ARG A 361 27.31 -42.42 -17.72
CA ARG A 361 27.06 -42.49 -19.16
C ARG A 361 26.62 -43.91 -19.54
N LEU A 362 25.62 -44.03 -20.41
CA LEU A 362 25.13 -45.33 -20.89
C LEU A 362 25.78 -45.71 -22.21
N ASP A 363 25.57 -46.96 -22.64
CA ASP A 363 25.89 -47.44 -24.00
C ASP A 363 27.36 -47.25 -24.43
N GLY A 364 28.30 -47.30 -23.48
CA GLY A 364 29.74 -47.15 -23.74
C GLY A 364 30.21 -45.72 -24.04
N LEU A 365 29.32 -44.72 -23.91
CA LEU A 365 29.65 -43.31 -24.09
C LEU A 365 30.61 -42.82 -23.00
N LYS A 366 31.51 -41.91 -23.37
CA LYS A 366 32.54 -41.33 -22.49
C LYS A 366 32.15 -39.93 -22.02
N TYR A 367 32.91 -39.43 -21.06
CA TYR A 367 32.78 -38.05 -20.59
C TYR A 367 33.09 -37.07 -21.73
N GLY A 368 32.18 -36.13 -22.01
CA GLY A 368 32.30 -35.15 -23.09
C GLY A 368 31.49 -35.48 -24.35
N ASP A 369 31.06 -36.72 -24.54
CA ASP A 369 30.19 -37.09 -25.67
C ASP A 369 28.82 -36.41 -25.56
N GLU A 370 28.17 -36.16 -26.70
CA GLU A 370 26.84 -35.55 -26.71
C GLU A 370 25.83 -36.37 -25.90
N VAL A 371 25.02 -35.69 -25.07
CA VAL A 371 24.04 -36.36 -24.21
C VAL A 371 22.81 -36.74 -25.04
N THR A 372 22.52 -38.03 -25.08
CA THR A 372 21.40 -38.56 -25.87
C THR A 372 20.06 -38.43 -25.13
N GLN A 373 18.95 -38.32 -25.88
CA GLN A 373 17.62 -38.28 -25.27
C GLN A 373 17.27 -39.58 -24.53
N ARG A 374 17.81 -40.72 -24.98
CA ARG A 374 17.64 -42.03 -24.34
C ARG A 374 18.27 -42.07 -22.94
N GLU A 375 19.48 -41.55 -22.78
CA GLU A 375 20.13 -41.42 -21.45
C GLU A 375 19.28 -40.56 -20.51
N ILE A 376 18.78 -39.44 -21.02
CA ILE A 376 17.93 -38.53 -20.26
C ILE A 376 16.65 -39.22 -19.80
N ASP A 377 15.99 -39.96 -20.69
CA ASP A 377 14.72 -40.63 -20.41
C ASP A 377 14.89 -41.80 -19.42
N TYR A 378 15.97 -42.57 -19.55
CA TYR A 378 16.31 -43.65 -18.63
C TYR A 378 16.54 -43.12 -17.20
N TRP A 379 17.44 -42.14 -17.04
CA TRP A 379 17.75 -41.58 -15.73
C TRP A 379 16.59 -40.79 -15.14
N HIS A 380 15.78 -40.12 -15.96
CA HIS A 380 14.54 -39.47 -15.52
C HIS A 380 13.50 -40.49 -15.02
N GLY A 381 13.35 -41.63 -15.71
CA GLY A 381 12.51 -42.74 -15.25
C GLY A 381 12.94 -43.27 -13.88
N LYS A 382 14.25 -43.53 -13.70
CA LYS A 382 14.82 -43.94 -12.41
C LYS A 382 14.63 -42.89 -11.31
N TYR A 383 14.75 -41.61 -11.65
CA TYR A 383 14.46 -40.53 -10.73
C TYR A 383 13.00 -40.52 -10.27
N VAL A 384 12.05 -40.74 -11.19
CA VAL A 384 10.61 -40.82 -10.86
C VAL A 384 10.31 -42.03 -9.98
N GLU A 385 10.92 -43.19 -10.25
CA GLU A 385 10.80 -44.39 -9.41
C GLU A 385 11.27 -44.12 -7.96
N GLU A 386 12.45 -43.52 -7.79
CA GLU A 386 12.96 -43.20 -6.45
C GLU A 386 12.13 -42.10 -5.75
N LEU A 387 11.60 -41.12 -6.49
CA LEU A 387 10.69 -40.12 -5.92
C LEU A 387 9.40 -40.74 -5.39
N LYS A 388 8.85 -41.75 -6.08
CA LYS A 388 7.68 -42.50 -5.59
C LYS A 388 7.98 -43.25 -4.29
N LYS A 389 9.17 -43.85 -4.16
CA LYS A 389 9.60 -44.50 -2.91
C LYS A 389 9.71 -43.51 -1.75
N VAL A 390 10.19 -42.28 -2.01
CA VAL A 390 10.21 -41.20 -1.00
C VAL A 390 8.78 -40.88 -0.54
N TRP A 391 7.83 -40.80 -1.47
CA TRP A 391 6.42 -40.58 -1.17
C TRP A 391 5.81 -41.73 -0.36
N GLU A 392 5.99 -42.98 -0.80
CA GLU A 392 5.50 -44.18 -0.12
C GLU A 392 6.02 -44.30 1.31
N TRP A 393 7.28 -43.96 1.54
CA TRP A 393 7.89 -43.96 2.87
C TRP A 393 7.32 -42.83 3.76
N GLY A 394 7.20 -41.62 3.23
CA GLY A 394 6.81 -40.44 4.01
C GLY A 394 5.31 -40.24 4.19
N SER A 395 4.48 -40.67 3.24
CA SER A 395 3.04 -40.40 3.23
C SER A 395 2.31 -40.96 4.47
N PRO A 396 2.55 -42.21 4.91
CA PRO A 396 1.91 -42.75 6.12
C PRO A 396 2.28 -41.98 7.40
N GLN A 397 3.40 -41.24 7.39
CA GLN A 397 3.95 -40.56 8.57
C GLN A 397 3.56 -39.08 8.63
N PHE A 398 3.41 -38.42 7.47
CA PHE A 398 3.35 -36.96 7.39
C PHE A 398 2.12 -36.40 6.65
N SER A 399 1.37 -37.22 5.91
CA SER A 399 0.15 -36.78 5.22
C SER A 399 -1.05 -36.73 6.18
N TYR A 400 -2.02 -35.85 5.91
CA TYR A 400 -3.27 -35.77 6.68
C TYR A 400 -4.33 -36.77 6.16
N PRO A 401 -5.26 -37.21 7.02
CA PRO A 401 -6.42 -37.99 6.58
C PRO A 401 -7.23 -37.21 5.54
N GLY A 402 -7.33 -37.75 4.32
CA GLY A 402 -8.04 -37.13 3.19
C GLY A 402 -7.12 -36.47 2.14
N ASP A 403 -5.81 -36.43 2.33
CA ASP A 403 -4.87 -36.00 1.30
C ASP A 403 -4.88 -36.96 0.10
N GLN A 404 -4.80 -36.41 -1.12
CA GLN A 404 -4.74 -37.22 -2.32
C GLN A 404 -3.37 -37.88 -2.50
N GLU A 405 -3.38 -39.05 -3.15
CA GLU A 405 -2.15 -39.72 -3.58
C GLU A 405 -1.32 -38.87 -4.56
N LEU A 406 -0.05 -39.22 -4.68
CA LEU A 406 0.91 -38.56 -5.56
C LEU A 406 0.52 -38.75 -7.03
N ASN A 407 0.15 -37.65 -7.69
CA ASN A 407 -0.21 -37.65 -9.10
C ASN A 407 0.85 -36.94 -9.95
N ILE A 408 1.51 -37.66 -10.86
CA ILE A 408 2.48 -37.07 -11.79
C ILE A 408 1.77 -36.77 -13.12
N LEU A 409 1.65 -35.50 -13.46
CA LEU A 409 0.83 -35.02 -14.59
C LEU A 409 1.53 -35.18 -15.95
N ASP A 410 0.85 -35.82 -16.90
CA ASP A 410 1.33 -36.02 -18.28
C ASP A 410 0.58 -35.10 -19.28
N MET A 411 1.17 -33.94 -19.58
CA MET A 411 0.47 -32.91 -20.35
C MET A 411 0.57 -33.13 -21.87
N GLY A 412 -0.03 -34.21 -22.38
CA GLY A 412 -0.27 -34.47 -23.80
C GLY A 412 -1.73 -34.31 -24.24
N ARG A 413 -2.68 -34.26 -23.30
CA ARG A 413 -4.09 -33.96 -23.56
C ARG A 413 -4.47 -32.67 -22.85
N THR A 414 -5.24 -31.84 -23.55
CA THR A 414 -6.05 -30.76 -22.99
C THR A 414 -6.69 -31.23 -21.68
N LEU A 415 -6.62 -30.40 -20.64
CA LEU A 415 -7.29 -30.57 -19.35
C LEU A 415 -8.80 -30.73 -19.55
N HIS A 416 -9.21 -31.95 -19.83
CA HIS A 416 -10.56 -32.46 -19.75
C HIS A 416 -10.43 -33.92 -19.34
N THR A 417 -11.33 -34.32 -18.44
CA THR A 417 -11.56 -35.66 -17.90
C THR A 417 -10.61 -36.11 -16.77
N ASP A 418 -11.20 -36.05 -15.56
CA ASP A 418 -11.14 -37.07 -14.49
C ASP A 418 -10.58 -36.58 -13.15
N ILE A 419 -11.37 -35.73 -12.49
CA ILE A 419 -11.36 -35.65 -11.02
C ILE A 419 -12.48 -36.58 -10.52
N PRO A 420 -12.18 -37.64 -9.74
CA PRO A 420 -13.22 -38.53 -9.22
C PRO A 420 -14.17 -37.78 -8.27
N LYS A 421 -15.47 -38.02 -8.46
CA LYS A 421 -16.60 -37.36 -7.76
C LYS A 421 -16.68 -37.62 -6.25
N SER A 422 -15.81 -38.45 -5.69
CA SER A 422 -15.87 -38.87 -4.28
C SER A 422 -15.40 -37.80 -3.27
N ALA A 423 -14.80 -36.69 -3.72
CA ALA A 423 -14.19 -35.71 -2.82
C ALA A 423 -15.07 -34.48 -2.45
N ILE A 424 -16.41 -34.55 -2.62
CA ILE A 424 -17.27 -33.37 -2.42
C ILE A 424 -18.36 -33.55 -1.33
N HIS A 425 -18.54 -34.74 -0.76
CA HIS A 425 -19.71 -34.97 0.11
C HIS A 425 -19.54 -34.83 1.63
N ASP A 426 -18.33 -34.67 2.18
CA ASP A 426 -18.13 -34.66 3.65
C ASP A 426 -17.65 -33.31 4.21
N LYS A 427 -18.40 -32.23 3.96
CA LYS A 427 -18.23 -30.95 4.69
C LYS A 427 -19.53 -30.36 5.23
N GLN A 428 -20.56 -31.19 5.44
CA GLN A 428 -21.82 -30.73 6.05
C GLN A 428 -22.01 -31.10 7.53
N ASN A 429 -21.14 -31.92 8.13
CA ASN A 429 -21.26 -32.30 9.55
C ASN A 429 -20.05 -31.85 10.37
N MET A 430 -19.93 -30.54 10.63
CA MET A 430 -19.19 -30.04 11.78
C MET A 430 -20.08 -29.06 12.54
N THR A 431 -20.21 -29.35 13.84
CA THR A 431 -21.19 -28.84 14.79
C THR A 431 -21.23 -27.32 14.90
N SER A 432 -22.46 -26.82 14.87
CA SER A 432 -22.92 -25.47 15.12
C SER A 432 -22.62 -25.03 16.56
N GLY A 433 -21.40 -24.57 16.83
CA GLY A 433 -21.05 -24.16 18.19
C GLY A 433 -19.72 -23.43 18.30
N ASP A 434 -19.46 -22.45 17.43
CA ASP A 434 -18.46 -21.38 17.64
C ASP A 434 -18.53 -20.37 16.49
N LYS A 435 -19.64 -19.62 16.40
CA LYS A 435 -19.69 -18.39 15.60
C LYS A 435 -19.25 -17.22 16.48
N ILE A 436 -17.96 -17.15 16.76
CA ILE A 436 -17.33 -15.89 17.16
C ILE A 436 -17.10 -15.08 15.88
N ASN A 437 -17.60 -13.84 15.88
CA ASN A 437 -17.60 -12.84 14.81
C ASN A 437 -16.37 -12.83 13.89
N SER A 438 -16.34 -13.65 12.84
CA SER A 438 -15.36 -13.56 11.76
C SER A 438 -15.90 -12.68 10.63
N HIS A 439 -15.46 -11.43 10.60
CA HIS A 439 -15.66 -10.52 9.47
C HIS A 439 -14.73 -10.92 8.31
N SER A 440 -14.88 -12.12 7.75
CA SER A 440 -14.13 -12.52 6.56
C SER A 440 -14.48 -11.57 5.39
N PRO A 441 -13.50 -10.94 4.73
CA PRO A 441 -13.75 -9.91 3.71
C PRO A 441 -14.49 -10.43 2.46
N ILE A 442 -14.56 -11.75 2.28
CA ILE A 442 -15.33 -12.41 1.22
C ILE A 442 -16.86 -12.19 1.38
N LYS A 443 -17.35 -11.86 2.58
CA LYS A 443 -18.77 -11.51 2.80
C LYS A 443 -19.10 -10.02 2.63
N LEU A 444 -18.09 -9.14 2.46
CA LEU A 444 -18.33 -7.70 2.24
C LEU A 444 -18.80 -7.43 0.80
N PRO A 445 -19.80 -6.56 0.58
CA PRO A 445 -20.21 -6.11 -0.76
C PRO A 445 -19.03 -5.60 -1.59
N LEU A 446 -18.99 -5.89 -2.89
CA LEU A 446 -17.91 -5.49 -3.81
C LEU A 446 -17.62 -3.99 -3.74
N TYR A 447 -18.66 -3.17 -3.63
CA TYR A 447 -18.53 -1.72 -3.50
C TYR A 447 -17.77 -1.29 -2.23
N ARG A 448 -17.96 -1.98 -1.09
CA ARG A 448 -17.15 -1.72 0.13
C ARG A 448 -15.69 -2.13 -0.05
N ARG A 449 -15.40 -3.12 -0.89
CA ARG A 449 -14.01 -3.50 -1.21
C ARG A 449 -13.36 -2.45 -2.10
N PHE A 450 -14.12 -1.95 -3.09
CA PHE A 450 -13.69 -0.87 -3.97
C PHE A 450 -13.29 0.39 -3.18
N THR A 451 -14.14 0.85 -2.25
CA THR A 451 -13.80 2.02 -1.41
C THR A 451 -12.55 1.79 -0.56
N THR A 452 -12.35 0.58 0.00
CA THR A 452 -11.10 0.24 0.72
C THR A 452 -9.87 0.30 -0.20
N LEU A 453 -10.00 -0.21 -1.42
CA LEU A 453 -8.91 -0.24 -2.39
C LEU A 453 -8.51 1.18 -2.81
N SER A 454 -9.50 2.06 -3.01
CA SER A 454 -9.28 3.47 -3.33
C SER A 454 -8.45 4.19 -2.27
N ILE A 455 -8.82 4.06 -0.99
CA ILE A 455 -8.06 4.70 0.09
C ILE A 455 -6.67 4.09 0.25
N LEU A 456 -6.54 2.77 0.10
CA LEU A 456 -5.26 2.08 0.16
C LEU A 456 -4.30 2.58 -0.92
N LEU A 457 -4.77 2.68 -2.17
CA LEU A 457 -3.97 3.18 -3.28
C LEU A 457 -3.54 4.62 -3.06
N HIS A 458 -4.44 5.49 -2.58
CA HIS A 458 -4.08 6.87 -2.27
C HIS A 458 -3.02 6.96 -1.16
N CYS A 459 -3.25 6.32 0.00
CA CYS A 459 -2.30 6.33 1.12
C CYS A 459 -0.95 5.69 0.75
N SER A 460 -0.93 4.72 -0.16
CA SER A 460 0.30 4.04 -0.59
C SER A 460 1.04 4.79 -1.71
N SER A 461 0.38 5.72 -2.40
CA SER A 461 0.95 6.40 -3.59
C SER A 461 2.22 7.20 -3.28
N ILE A 462 2.33 7.78 -2.09
CA ILE A 462 3.50 8.53 -1.62
C ILE A 462 4.77 7.67 -1.54
N ILE A 463 4.62 6.35 -1.37
CA ILE A 463 5.72 5.38 -1.34
C ILE A 463 5.85 4.70 -2.70
N LEU A 464 4.74 4.22 -3.27
CA LEU A 464 4.76 3.38 -4.47
C LEU A 464 5.21 4.14 -5.73
N LEU A 465 4.82 5.41 -5.90
CA LEU A 465 5.18 6.17 -7.09
C LEU A 465 6.69 6.51 -7.15
N PRO A 466 7.34 6.95 -6.06
CA PRO A 466 8.79 7.10 -6.04
C PRO A 466 9.51 5.75 -6.23
N CYS A 467 9.02 4.69 -5.58
CA CYS A 467 9.57 3.35 -5.78
C CYS A 467 9.47 2.90 -7.25
N LEU A 468 8.36 3.20 -7.93
CA LEU A 468 8.20 2.92 -9.36
C LEU A 468 9.22 3.69 -10.19
N TYR A 469 9.36 5.00 -9.97
CA TYR A 469 10.34 5.83 -10.67
C TYR A 469 11.76 5.25 -10.58
N PHE A 470 12.20 4.90 -9.38
CA PHE A 470 13.54 4.35 -9.21
C PHE A 470 13.64 2.87 -9.62
N TYR A 471 12.55 2.10 -9.58
CA TYR A 471 12.51 0.76 -10.17
C TYR A 471 12.71 0.82 -11.69
N LEU A 472 12.15 1.83 -12.38
CA LEU A 472 12.37 2.02 -13.82
C LEU A 472 13.84 2.29 -14.15
N TRP A 473 14.62 2.90 -13.24
CA TRP A 473 16.07 3.06 -13.39
C TRP A 473 16.84 1.72 -13.44
N THR A 474 16.22 0.60 -13.03
CA THR A 474 16.81 -0.74 -13.19
C THR A 474 16.77 -1.26 -14.64
N PHE A 475 16.07 -0.57 -15.54
CA PHE A 475 15.98 -0.90 -16.95
C PHE A 475 16.82 0.07 -17.78
N GLU A 476 17.97 -0.41 -18.26
CA GLU A 476 18.93 0.36 -19.07
C GLU A 476 18.27 1.00 -20.30
N SER A 477 17.30 0.32 -20.92
CA SER A 477 16.53 0.84 -22.07
C SER A 477 15.72 2.09 -21.76
N LEU A 478 15.41 2.35 -20.48
CA LEU A 478 14.64 3.52 -20.05
C LEU A 478 15.53 4.68 -19.60
N TRP A 479 16.85 4.49 -19.48
CA TRP A 479 17.77 5.50 -18.96
C TRP A 479 17.70 6.84 -19.70
N PRO A 480 17.69 6.90 -21.05
CA PRO A 480 17.62 8.20 -21.74
C PRO A 480 16.37 9.01 -21.36
N VAL A 481 15.22 8.33 -21.25
CA VAL A 481 13.94 8.96 -20.86
C VAL A 481 13.98 9.41 -19.40
N LEU A 482 14.51 8.56 -18.51
CA LEU A 482 14.59 8.85 -17.09
C LEU A 482 15.58 9.97 -16.77
N ILE A 483 16.73 10.03 -17.45
CA ILE A 483 17.69 11.14 -17.32
C ILE A 483 17.03 12.46 -17.70
N VAL A 484 16.36 12.52 -18.86
CA VAL A 484 15.65 13.73 -19.31
C VAL A 484 14.57 14.13 -18.31
N TYR A 485 13.75 13.17 -17.84
CA TYR A 485 12.73 13.44 -16.82
C TYR A 485 13.35 13.93 -15.50
N SER A 486 14.49 13.39 -15.08
CA SER A 486 15.17 13.77 -13.84
C SER A 486 15.72 15.18 -13.91
N VAL A 487 16.43 15.50 -14.99
CA VAL A 487 16.95 16.85 -15.24
C VAL A 487 15.81 17.84 -15.28
N TYR A 488 14.73 17.51 -15.99
CA TYR A 488 13.54 18.34 -16.01
C TYR A 488 12.98 18.56 -14.59
N THR A 489 12.73 17.49 -13.85
CA THR A 489 12.04 17.52 -12.54
C THR A 489 12.86 18.24 -11.46
N TYR A 490 14.16 17.99 -11.38
CA TYR A 490 14.99 18.48 -10.27
C TYR A 490 15.76 19.76 -10.59
N ILE A 491 16.02 20.06 -11.86
CA ILE A 491 16.85 21.21 -12.26
C ILE A 491 16.01 22.28 -12.95
N LEU A 492 15.12 21.89 -13.87
CA LEU A 492 14.43 22.86 -14.74
C LEU A 492 13.04 23.27 -14.26
N ASP A 493 12.37 22.45 -13.45
CA ASP A 493 10.94 22.58 -13.20
C ASP A 493 10.58 23.22 -11.85
N ASP A 494 10.44 24.54 -11.88
CA ASP A 494 10.06 25.42 -10.75
C ASP A 494 8.53 25.59 -10.58
N THR A 495 7.72 24.80 -11.28
CA THR A 495 6.24 24.86 -11.23
C THR A 495 5.65 24.97 -9.81
N PRO A 496 6.16 24.25 -8.79
CA PRO A 496 5.62 24.33 -7.42
C PRO A 496 5.80 25.71 -6.79
N THR A 497 6.91 26.41 -7.06
CA THR A 497 7.22 27.70 -6.42
C THR A 497 6.60 28.88 -7.16
N THR A 498 6.39 28.76 -8.47
CA THR A 498 5.80 29.81 -9.32
C THR A 498 4.27 29.85 -9.29
N GLY A 499 3.62 28.90 -8.59
CA GLY A 499 2.16 28.75 -8.61
C GLY A 499 1.63 28.38 -10.01
N ALA A 500 2.46 27.77 -10.85
CA ALA A 500 2.06 27.28 -12.18
C ALA A 500 1.41 25.89 -12.12
N SER A 501 1.35 25.27 -10.93
CA SER A 501 0.68 23.97 -10.71
C SER A 501 -0.79 23.96 -11.16
N ILE A 502 -1.44 25.13 -11.19
CA ILE A 502 -2.80 25.30 -11.72
C ILE A 502 -2.95 24.78 -13.15
N TYR A 503 -1.91 24.90 -13.97
CA TYR A 503 -1.92 24.48 -15.38
C TYR A 503 -1.67 22.98 -15.56
N ARG A 504 -1.22 22.30 -14.50
CA ARG A 504 -1.02 20.83 -14.49
C ARG A 504 -2.22 20.05 -13.97
N THR A 505 -3.24 20.75 -13.47
CA THR A 505 -4.45 20.11 -12.96
C THR A 505 -5.13 19.34 -14.09
N SER A 506 -5.35 18.04 -13.88
CA SER A 506 -5.94 17.14 -14.88
C SER A 506 -7.36 16.78 -14.48
N THR A 507 -8.34 17.23 -15.27
CA THR A 507 -9.75 16.85 -15.09
C THR A 507 -9.93 15.35 -15.21
N PHE A 508 -9.19 14.70 -16.12
CA PHE A 508 -9.20 13.25 -16.26
C PHE A 508 -8.76 12.56 -14.97
N CYS A 509 -7.61 12.96 -14.40
CA CYS A 509 -7.13 12.37 -13.14
C CYS A 509 -8.14 12.57 -12.01
N ARG A 510 -8.77 13.75 -11.89
CA ARG A 510 -9.72 14.06 -10.83
C ARG A 510 -11.06 13.33 -10.94
N THR A 511 -11.43 12.89 -12.14
CA THR A 511 -12.72 12.23 -12.43
C THR A 511 -12.62 10.70 -12.53
N LEU A 512 -11.44 10.12 -12.30
CA LEU A 512 -11.28 8.66 -12.28
C LEU A 512 -12.20 8.01 -11.24
N SER A 513 -12.88 6.93 -11.64
CA SER A 513 -13.87 6.22 -10.82
C SER A 513 -13.34 5.77 -9.47
N ILE A 514 -12.03 5.48 -9.38
CA ILE A 514 -11.37 5.10 -8.13
C ILE A 514 -11.52 6.14 -7.03
N TYR A 515 -11.61 7.43 -7.39
CA TYR A 515 -11.73 8.50 -6.41
C TYR A 515 -13.15 8.74 -5.92
N LYS A 516 -14.16 8.31 -6.67
CA LYS A 516 -15.51 8.15 -6.13
C LYS A 516 -15.49 7.23 -4.92
N GLY A 517 -14.70 6.14 -5.00
CA GLY A 517 -14.48 5.24 -3.88
C GLY A 517 -13.81 5.89 -2.66
N PHE A 518 -13.00 6.95 -2.84
CA PHE A 518 -12.40 7.71 -1.74
C PHE A 518 -13.46 8.56 -1.00
N ILE A 519 -14.28 9.32 -1.75
CA ILE A 519 -15.34 10.17 -1.18
C ILE A 519 -16.48 9.34 -0.58
N ASP A 520 -16.66 8.11 -1.04
CA ASP A 520 -17.65 7.22 -0.44
C ASP A 520 -17.07 6.43 0.75
N TYR A 521 -15.73 6.37 0.89
CA TYR A 521 -15.07 5.75 2.04
C TYR A 521 -15.25 6.59 3.32
N PHE A 522 -15.03 7.90 3.19
CA PHE A 522 -15.40 8.90 4.18
C PHE A 522 -16.61 9.63 3.64
N PRO A 523 -17.82 9.47 4.19
CA PRO A 523 -18.97 10.25 3.75
C PRO A 523 -18.73 11.75 3.99
N ILE A 524 -18.02 12.40 3.06
CA ILE A 524 -17.60 13.80 3.13
C ILE A 524 -18.75 14.65 2.65
N ILE A 525 -19.18 15.57 3.51
CA ILE A 525 -20.24 16.54 3.22
C ILE A 525 -19.71 17.93 3.58
N THR A 526 -19.92 18.88 2.69
CA THR A 526 -19.58 20.29 2.93
C THR A 526 -20.86 21.07 3.23
N HIS A 527 -20.82 21.90 4.26
CA HIS A 527 -21.90 22.75 4.71
C HIS A 527 -21.49 24.22 4.58
N ARG A 528 -22.40 25.02 4.05
CA ARG A 528 -22.24 26.46 3.90
C ARG A 528 -23.11 27.18 4.92
N THR A 529 -22.46 27.98 5.77
CA THR A 529 -23.15 28.86 6.73
C THR A 529 -23.63 30.15 6.06
N VAL A 530 -22.78 30.77 5.23
CA VAL A 530 -23.08 32.00 4.51
C VAL A 530 -22.74 31.90 3.02
N PRO A 531 -23.48 32.57 2.12
CA PRO A 531 -23.08 32.66 0.71
C PRO A 531 -21.73 33.40 0.59
N LEU A 532 -20.85 32.88 -0.26
CA LEU A 532 -19.59 33.56 -0.60
C LEU A 532 -19.69 34.12 -2.02
N PRO A 533 -19.41 35.42 -2.24
CA PRO A 533 -19.33 36.00 -3.58
C PRO A 533 -18.39 35.21 -4.50
N PRO A 534 -18.76 34.99 -5.77
CA PRO A 534 -17.90 34.30 -6.74
C PRO A 534 -16.63 35.10 -6.99
N THR A 535 -15.47 34.43 -7.03
CA THR A 535 -14.19 35.06 -7.36
C THR A 535 -14.08 35.34 -8.86
N LEU A 536 -14.64 34.44 -9.68
CA LEU A 536 -14.46 34.43 -11.13
C LEU A 536 -15.80 34.27 -11.85
N GLU A 537 -15.95 34.98 -12.95
CA GLU A 537 -17.01 34.79 -13.93
C GLU A 537 -16.44 34.15 -15.20
N GLU A 538 -17.13 33.14 -15.73
CA GLU A 538 -16.73 32.47 -16.98
C GLU A 538 -17.39 33.16 -18.17
N LYS A 539 -16.57 33.78 -19.04
CA LYS A 539 -17.01 34.42 -20.29
C LYS A 539 -16.41 33.72 -21.49
N THR A 540 -17.22 33.43 -22.49
CA THR A 540 -16.77 32.80 -23.74
C THR A 540 -16.09 33.85 -24.61
N VAL A 541 -14.78 33.70 -24.86
CA VAL A 541 -13.99 34.64 -25.66
C VAL A 541 -13.27 33.89 -26.78
N LYS A 542 -13.20 34.47 -27.98
CA LYS A 542 -12.34 33.95 -29.05
C LYS A 542 -10.91 34.37 -28.80
N LYS A 543 -10.01 33.40 -28.62
CA LYS A 543 -8.59 33.66 -28.35
C LYS A 543 -7.72 32.84 -29.30
N VAL A 544 -6.71 33.49 -29.87
CA VAL A 544 -5.64 32.83 -30.63
C VAL A 544 -4.73 32.10 -29.62
N CYS A 545 -4.69 30.78 -29.68
CA CYS A 545 -3.96 29.97 -28.71
C CYS A 545 -3.36 28.68 -29.30
N LEU A 546 -2.30 28.20 -28.67
CA LEU A 546 -1.65 26.94 -29.01
C LEU A 546 -2.51 25.73 -28.62
N PRO A 547 -2.33 24.56 -29.28
CA PRO A 547 -3.04 23.33 -28.93
C PRO A 547 -2.92 22.98 -27.43
N SER A 548 -4.00 22.50 -26.80
CA SER A 548 -4.07 22.27 -25.35
C SER A 548 -2.97 21.36 -24.78
N TRP A 549 -2.43 20.42 -25.57
CA TRP A 549 -1.34 19.53 -25.17
C TRP A 549 0.00 20.27 -24.96
N THR A 550 0.18 21.44 -25.60
CA THR A 550 1.39 22.26 -25.46
C THR A 550 1.56 22.83 -24.04
N ARG A 551 0.48 22.89 -23.24
CA ARG A 551 0.53 23.31 -21.83
C ARG A 551 1.37 22.39 -20.94
N ALA A 552 1.62 21.16 -21.39
CA ALA A 552 2.47 20.20 -20.68
C ALA A 552 3.97 20.37 -20.99
N LEU A 553 4.32 21.23 -21.96
CA LEU A 553 5.71 21.45 -22.37
C LEU A 553 6.36 22.64 -21.64
N PRO A 554 7.67 22.60 -21.37
CA PRO A 554 8.41 23.75 -20.86
C PRO A 554 8.33 24.93 -21.85
N ASN A 555 8.30 26.17 -21.34
CA ASN A 555 8.25 27.39 -22.16
C ASN A 555 9.37 27.45 -23.21
N THR A 556 10.55 26.90 -22.91
CA THR A 556 11.70 26.80 -23.82
C THR A 556 11.41 25.90 -25.02
N VAL A 557 10.74 24.76 -24.79
CA VAL A 557 10.35 23.81 -25.85
C VAL A 557 9.23 24.41 -26.70
N ILE A 558 8.27 25.10 -26.09
CA ILE A 558 7.20 25.79 -26.81
C ILE A 558 7.78 26.85 -27.76
N ARG A 559 8.77 27.64 -27.29
CA ARG A 559 9.47 28.61 -28.15
C ARG A 559 10.19 27.95 -29.31
N PHE A 560 10.90 26.85 -29.06
CA PHE A 560 11.57 26.08 -30.11
C PHE A 560 10.59 25.51 -31.15
N LEU A 561 9.50 24.88 -30.71
CA LEU A 561 8.47 24.32 -31.60
C LEU A 561 7.76 25.41 -32.42
N LYS A 562 7.56 26.60 -31.84
CA LYS A 562 7.00 27.75 -32.55
C LYS A 562 7.99 28.31 -33.58
N TYR A 563 9.27 28.41 -33.23
CA TYR A 563 10.32 28.88 -34.14
C TYR A 563 10.59 27.90 -35.30
N SER A 564 10.50 26.59 -35.04
CA SER A 564 10.62 25.53 -36.04
C SER A 564 9.34 25.32 -36.88
N GLY A 565 8.28 26.09 -36.65
CA GLY A 565 7.02 25.99 -37.40
C GLY A 565 6.19 24.73 -37.14
N LEU A 566 6.61 23.86 -36.21
CA LEU A 566 5.92 22.60 -35.88
C LEU A 566 4.59 22.81 -35.14
N ILE A 567 4.38 23.98 -34.54
CA ILE A 567 3.11 24.38 -33.91
C ILE A 567 2.70 25.77 -34.37
N SER A 568 1.42 25.92 -34.73
CA SER A 568 0.81 27.20 -35.09
C SER A 568 -0.29 27.57 -34.09
N GLU A 569 -0.45 28.87 -33.86
CA GLU A 569 -1.55 29.38 -33.07
C GLU A 569 -2.83 29.32 -33.91
N LYS A 570 -3.92 28.84 -33.31
CA LYS A 570 -5.24 28.80 -33.95
C LYS A 570 -6.23 29.58 -33.11
N GLU A 571 -7.13 30.30 -33.77
CA GLU A 571 -8.26 30.92 -33.08
C GLU A 571 -9.19 29.83 -32.56
N ARG A 572 -9.49 29.88 -31.27
CA ARG A 572 -10.41 28.95 -30.62
C ARG A 572 -11.33 29.73 -29.70
N THR A 573 -12.56 29.27 -29.62
CA THR A 573 -13.49 29.68 -28.57
C THR A 573 -12.99 29.10 -27.25
N VAL A 574 -12.54 29.95 -26.33
CA VAL A 574 -12.00 29.57 -25.02
C VAL A 574 -12.84 30.23 -23.95
N ILE A 575 -13.14 29.49 -22.88
CA ILE A 575 -13.74 30.07 -21.67
C ILE A 575 -12.64 30.91 -21.00
N SER A 576 -12.80 32.22 -21.06
CA SER A 576 -11.99 33.19 -20.33
C SER A 576 -12.59 33.40 -18.95
N GLU A 577 -11.74 33.54 -17.95
CA GLU A 577 -12.16 33.80 -16.57
C GLU A 577 -11.86 35.27 -16.25
N GLU A 578 -12.87 36.01 -15.82
CA GLU A 578 -12.72 37.40 -15.37
C GLU A 578 -12.86 37.47 -13.85
N ALA A 579 -12.00 38.25 -13.20
CA ALA A 579 -12.02 38.40 -11.75
C ALA A 579 -13.07 39.43 -11.35
N ILE A 580 -14.10 38.96 -10.64
CA ILE A 580 -15.26 39.77 -10.24
C ILE A 580 -15.45 39.84 -8.73
N GLY A 581 -14.61 39.15 -7.95
CA GLY A 581 -14.81 38.97 -6.51
C GLY A 581 -13.52 38.84 -5.70
N PRO A 582 -13.63 38.64 -4.38
CA PRO A 582 -12.48 38.49 -3.51
C PRO A 582 -11.86 37.11 -3.68
N ARG A 583 -10.56 36.99 -3.37
CA ARG A 583 -9.86 35.71 -3.30
C ARG A 583 -9.85 35.21 -1.87
N TYR A 584 -10.17 33.94 -1.68
CA TYR A 584 -10.35 33.37 -0.36
C TYR A 584 -9.13 32.55 0.06
N ILE A 585 -8.78 32.68 1.34
CA ILE A 585 -7.87 31.77 2.05
C ILE A 585 -8.72 30.93 2.99
N PHE A 586 -9.03 29.70 2.60
CA PHE A 586 -9.74 28.73 3.43
C PHE A 586 -8.77 28.14 4.45
N ALA A 587 -8.91 28.59 5.68
CA ALA A 587 -8.08 28.18 6.81
C ALA A 587 -8.72 26.96 7.48
N CYS A 588 -8.21 25.77 7.16
CA CYS A 588 -8.84 24.50 7.47
C CYS A 588 -8.29 23.88 8.78
N HIS A 589 -9.20 23.49 9.67
CA HIS A 589 -8.88 22.82 10.94
C HIS A 589 -9.90 21.74 11.30
N PRO A 590 -9.54 20.70 12.07
CA PRO A 590 -8.18 20.29 12.38
C PRO A 590 -7.52 19.57 11.19
N HIS A 591 -6.21 19.44 11.23
CA HIS A 591 -5.39 18.72 10.25
C HIS A 591 -5.53 17.20 10.38
N GLY A 592 -5.79 16.71 11.60
CA GLY A 592 -5.67 15.28 11.92
C GLY A 592 -4.25 14.77 11.67
N VAL A 593 -4.11 13.46 11.44
CA VAL A 593 -2.84 12.84 11.01
C VAL A 593 -2.48 13.27 9.59
N ILE A 594 -3.46 13.18 8.68
CA ILE A 594 -3.43 13.67 7.31
C ILE A 594 -4.84 14.20 7.05
N SER A 595 -4.98 15.39 6.46
CA SER A 595 -6.28 16.02 6.22
C SER A 595 -6.98 15.38 5.00
N LEU A 596 -7.59 14.21 5.21
CA LEU A 596 -8.27 13.41 4.20
C LEU A 596 -9.62 14.01 3.82
N GLY A 597 -10.30 14.73 4.72
CA GLY A 597 -11.55 15.43 4.44
C GLY A 597 -11.39 16.49 3.34
N ILE A 598 -10.54 17.50 3.58
CA ILE A 598 -10.33 18.60 2.62
C ILE A 598 -9.68 18.12 1.31
N THR A 599 -8.77 17.15 1.41
CA THR A 599 -8.16 16.50 0.22
C THR A 599 -9.23 15.80 -0.60
N GLY A 600 -10.09 15.04 0.06
CA GLY A 600 -11.24 14.37 -0.54
C GLY A 600 -12.13 15.31 -1.34
N LEU A 601 -12.52 16.40 -0.68
CA LEU A 601 -13.41 17.42 -1.22
C LEU A 601 -12.81 18.16 -2.41
N LEU A 602 -11.59 18.69 -2.25
CA LEU A 602 -11.00 19.60 -3.24
C LEU A 602 -10.35 18.85 -4.41
N CYS A 603 -9.79 17.66 -4.21
CA CYS A 603 -9.14 16.93 -5.30
C CYS A 603 -10.15 16.17 -6.16
N TRP A 604 -11.20 15.57 -5.59
CA TRP A 604 -12.02 14.61 -6.32
C TRP A 604 -13.49 15.02 -6.48
N GLY A 605 -14.09 15.71 -5.50
CA GLY A 605 -15.45 16.24 -5.56
C GLY A 605 -16.58 15.20 -5.73
N GLY A 606 -17.67 15.34 -4.98
CA GLY A 606 -18.84 14.46 -5.11
C GLY A 606 -19.86 14.92 -6.16
N LYS A 607 -21.06 14.34 -6.14
CA LYS A 607 -22.19 14.79 -6.97
C LYS A 607 -22.55 16.25 -6.65
N SER A 608 -22.98 17.02 -7.65
CA SER A 608 -23.35 18.44 -7.55
C SER A 608 -24.73 18.72 -6.93
N GLN A 609 -25.30 17.75 -6.19
CA GLN A 609 -26.64 17.90 -5.60
C GLN A 609 -26.57 18.70 -4.31
N ILE A 610 -27.33 19.78 -4.24
CA ILE A 610 -27.48 20.62 -3.04
C ILE A 610 -28.66 20.11 -2.23
N THR A 611 -28.45 19.94 -0.93
CA THR A 611 -29.42 19.48 0.05
C THR A 611 -29.50 20.46 1.21
N LYS A 612 -30.63 20.48 1.94
CA LYS A 612 -30.78 21.30 3.16
C LYS A 612 -30.60 20.39 4.36
N THR A 613 -29.62 20.68 5.21
CA THR A 613 -29.43 19.99 6.50
C THR A 613 -30.10 20.82 7.59
N LYS A 614 -31.14 20.25 8.22
CA LYS A 614 -31.79 20.86 9.38
C LYS A 614 -30.99 20.52 10.63
N ILE A 615 -30.74 21.54 11.46
CA ILE A 615 -30.12 21.38 12.76
C ILE A 615 -31.21 21.53 13.82
N THR A 616 -31.45 20.46 14.58
CA THR A 616 -32.31 20.43 15.76
C THR A 616 -31.45 20.47 17.02
N GLU A 617 -31.70 21.42 17.90
CA GLU A 617 -31.15 21.36 19.26
C GLU A 617 -31.86 20.24 20.04
N GLY A 618 -31.10 19.30 20.61
CA GLY A 618 -31.62 18.43 21.69
C GLY A 618 -31.93 16.95 21.40
N VAL A 619 -31.45 16.32 20.33
CA VAL A 619 -31.65 14.85 20.14
C VAL A 619 -30.35 14.11 19.83
N ASN A 620 -30.02 13.12 20.66
CA ASN A 620 -28.95 12.14 20.42
C ASN A 620 -29.30 11.28 19.19
N PHE A 621 -28.56 11.46 18.09
CA PHE A 621 -28.76 10.65 16.88
C PHE A 621 -28.21 9.22 17.06
N SER A 622 -29.09 8.23 16.84
CA SER A 622 -28.73 6.82 16.64
C SER A 622 -28.39 6.57 15.17
N LEU A 623 -27.44 5.68 14.91
CA LEU A 623 -26.90 5.29 13.59
C LEU A 623 -27.90 4.69 12.57
N LYS A 624 -29.22 4.78 12.80
CA LYS A 624 -30.25 4.11 11.98
C LYS A 624 -30.99 5.02 10.99
N ASP A 625 -30.88 6.34 11.06
CA ASP A 625 -31.73 7.25 10.26
C ASP A 625 -31.19 7.53 8.83
N PHE A 626 -30.42 6.60 8.25
CA PHE A 626 -29.92 6.68 6.87
C PHE A 626 -30.43 5.54 5.98
N GLU A 627 -31.66 5.08 6.23
CA GLU A 627 -32.47 4.46 5.17
C GLU A 627 -33.40 5.54 4.59
N ILE A 628 -33.15 5.86 3.32
CA ILE A 628 -34.03 6.66 2.49
C ILE A 628 -35.22 5.77 2.15
N ASP A 629 -36.45 6.19 2.52
CA ASP A 629 -37.62 6.11 1.65
C ASP A 629 -38.82 6.87 2.25
N ASN A 630 -39.52 7.58 1.37
CA ASN A 630 -40.80 8.31 1.51
C ASN A 630 -40.85 9.68 2.26
N PRO A 631 -41.21 10.77 1.55
CA PRO A 631 -41.53 12.05 2.13
C PRO A 631 -43.05 12.20 2.26
N LYS A 632 -43.64 11.61 3.30
CA LYS A 632 -44.96 12.01 3.82
C LYS A 632 -44.89 11.84 5.33
N ASP A 633 -45.45 12.81 6.05
CA ASP A 633 -45.57 12.90 7.51
C ASP A 633 -44.46 13.72 8.17
N VAL A 634 -44.62 15.05 8.14
CA VAL A 634 -44.12 15.93 9.20
C VAL A 634 -45.28 16.84 9.57
N GLU A 635 -46.00 16.48 10.63
CA GLU A 635 -46.89 17.40 11.36
C GLU A 635 -46.05 18.41 12.14
N ASP A 636 -46.66 19.58 12.28
CA ASP A 636 -46.10 20.85 12.73
C ASP A 636 -45.93 20.85 14.25
N ASP A 637 -44.68 20.82 14.74
CA ASP A 637 -44.38 21.00 16.17
C ASP A 637 -43.62 22.32 16.36
N SER A 638 -44.38 23.35 16.70
CA SER A 638 -43.95 24.74 16.79
C SER A 638 -43.29 25.03 18.14
N GLN A 639 -42.01 24.70 18.32
CA GLN A 639 -41.13 25.37 19.31
C GLN A 639 -39.62 25.03 19.25
N THR A 640 -39.09 24.46 18.17
CA THR A 640 -37.62 24.31 17.97
C THR A 640 -37.08 25.31 16.95
N THR A 641 -36.19 26.22 17.37
CA THR A 641 -35.42 27.08 16.46
C THR A 641 -34.49 26.23 15.60
N HIS A 642 -34.93 25.90 14.38
CA HIS A 642 -34.09 25.19 13.42
C HIS A 642 -33.22 26.17 12.63
N HIS A 643 -31.90 26.05 12.74
CA HIS A 643 -31.02 26.68 11.73
C HIS A 643 -30.77 25.67 10.59
N ILE A 644 -30.84 26.15 9.35
CA ILE A 644 -30.77 25.31 8.14
C ILE A 644 -29.46 25.61 7.40
N LEU A 645 -28.64 24.58 7.18
CA LEU A 645 -27.43 24.67 6.37
C LEU A 645 -27.66 24.14 4.96
N LEU A 646 -27.01 24.77 3.98
CA LEU A 646 -26.94 24.22 2.63
C LEU A 646 -25.73 23.29 2.52
N SER A 647 -25.96 22.09 2.02
CA SER A 647 -24.99 21.00 2.08
C SER A 647 -24.82 20.34 0.72
N SER A 648 -23.57 20.01 0.38
CA SER A 648 -23.24 19.30 -0.85
C SER A 648 -21.98 18.47 -0.69
N LYS A 649 -21.85 17.41 -1.49
CA LYS A 649 -20.59 16.65 -1.63
C LYS A 649 -19.61 17.32 -2.61
N SER A 650 -20.03 18.33 -3.36
CA SER A 650 -19.21 19.06 -4.33
C SER A 650 -19.02 20.51 -3.90
N PHE A 651 -17.76 20.88 -3.64
CA PHE A 651 -17.38 22.26 -3.31
C PHE A 651 -17.83 23.24 -4.39
N ALA A 652 -17.61 22.90 -5.67
CA ALA A 652 -17.96 23.77 -6.81
C ALA A 652 -19.47 24.01 -6.94
N SER A 653 -20.31 23.05 -6.54
CA SER A 653 -21.77 23.24 -6.55
C SER A 653 -22.25 24.15 -5.42
N LEU A 654 -21.57 24.13 -4.26
CA LEU A 654 -21.94 24.91 -3.09
C LEU A 654 -21.40 26.35 -3.18
N PHE A 655 -20.27 26.51 -3.86
CA PHE A 655 -19.55 27.76 -4.07
C PHE A 655 -19.22 27.96 -5.57
N PRO A 656 -20.24 28.24 -6.41
CA PRO A 656 -20.01 28.48 -7.83
C PRO A 656 -19.12 29.71 -8.02
N GLY A 657 -18.22 29.67 -9.02
CA GLY A 657 -17.29 30.77 -9.32
C GLY A 657 -16.07 30.89 -8.37
N ILE A 658 -15.92 29.99 -7.38
CA ILE A 658 -14.74 29.94 -6.51
C ILE A 658 -13.84 28.77 -6.91
N LYS A 659 -12.68 29.06 -7.53
CA LYS A 659 -11.66 28.05 -7.88
C LYS A 659 -10.59 28.00 -6.79
N THR A 660 -10.59 26.92 -6.01
CA THR A 660 -9.72 26.73 -4.84
C THR A 660 -8.66 25.67 -5.08
N HIS A 661 -7.42 25.94 -4.63
CA HIS A 661 -6.29 25.00 -4.66
C HIS A 661 -5.85 24.60 -3.25
N LEU A 662 -5.71 23.29 -3.01
CA LEU A 662 -5.15 22.76 -1.76
C LEU A 662 -3.63 22.94 -1.73
N LEU A 663 -3.07 23.43 -0.63
CA LEU A 663 -1.63 23.61 -0.47
C LEU A 663 -1.03 22.64 0.55
N THR A 664 0.12 22.03 0.21
CA THR A 664 0.83 21.05 1.04
C THR A 664 2.34 21.34 1.13
N ILE A 665 3.02 20.61 2.02
CA ILE A 665 4.44 20.78 2.36
C ILE A 665 5.40 20.48 1.19
N SER A 666 6.57 21.12 1.20
CA SER A 666 7.59 21.05 0.13
C SER A 666 8.17 19.66 -0.11
N THR A 667 8.28 18.83 0.93
CA THR A 667 8.89 17.49 0.81
C THR A 667 8.13 16.57 -0.13
N GLN A 668 6.81 16.72 -0.24
CA GLN A 668 6.01 15.95 -1.19
C GLN A 668 6.38 16.25 -2.66
N PHE A 669 6.87 17.46 -2.95
CA PHE A 669 7.30 17.88 -4.29
C PHE A 669 8.73 17.45 -4.65
N LEU A 670 9.49 16.89 -3.70
CA LEU A 670 10.81 16.30 -3.96
C LEU A 670 10.71 14.83 -4.42
N LEU A 671 9.52 14.23 -4.32
CA LEU A 671 9.28 12.83 -4.65
C LEU A 671 8.87 12.68 -6.12
N PRO A 672 9.68 12.04 -6.97
CA PRO A 672 9.39 11.90 -8.41
C PRO A 672 8.14 11.03 -8.61
N PHE A 673 7.41 11.26 -9.71
CA PHE A 673 6.07 10.74 -10.00
C PHE A 673 4.98 11.12 -8.99
N TYR A 674 5.23 11.06 -7.67
CA TYR A 674 4.27 11.50 -6.66
C TYR A 674 4.02 13.01 -6.73
N ARG A 675 5.06 13.81 -6.94
CA ARG A 675 4.98 15.25 -7.24
C ARG A 675 4.02 15.54 -8.40
N ASP A 676 4.17 14.84 -9.52
CA ASP A 676 3.34 15.05 -10.70
C ASP A 676 1.90 14.57 -10.46
N TYR A 677 1.75 13.47 -9.72
CA TYR A 677 0.47 12.96 -9.26
C TYR A 677 -0.32 14.00 -8.44
N ILE A 678 0.28 14.59 -7.40
CA ILE A 678 -0.41 15.58 -6.56
C ILE A 678 -0.67 16.91 -7.31
N MET A 679 0.24 17.33 -8.21
CA MET A 679 -0.01 18.50 -9.07
C MET A 679 -1.16 18.25 -10.06
N ALA A 680 -1.28 17.02 -10.59
CA ALA A 680 -2.39 16.63 -11.44
C ALA A 680 -3.73 16.67 -10.70
N LEU A 681 -3.73 16.45 -9.37
CA LEU A 681 -4.90 16.63 -8.50
C LEU A 681 -5.20 18.10 -8.17
N GLY A 682 -4.35 19.03 -8.60
CA GLY A 682 -4.48 20.46 -8.34
C GLY A 682 -3.89 20.93 -7.01
N VAL A 683 -3.03 20.11 -6.39
CA VAL A 683 -2.32 20.45 -5.15
C VAL A 683 -1.12 21.35 -5.45
N GLY A 684 -0.98 22.42 -4.68
CA GLY A 684 0.12 23.38 -4.74
C GLY A 684 1.02 23.36 -3.52
N LEU A 685 2.09 24.16 -3.57
CA LEU A 685 3.08 24.26 -2.50
C LEU A 685 2.69 25.33 -1.47
N VAL A 686 2.75 24.99 -0.18
CA VAL A 686 2.51 25.92 0.94
C VAL A 686 3.76 26.75 1.24
N THR A 687 4.03 27.74 0.39
CA THR A 687 5.07 28.77 0.62
C THR A 687 4.49 30.17 0.52
N LYS A 688 5.18 31.16 1.12
CA LYS A 688 4.82 32.58 1.03
C LYS A 688 4.66 33.02 -0.44
N SER A 689 5.63 32.66 -1.29
CA SER A 689 5.62 32.97 -2.72
C SER A 689 4.54 32.20 -3.48
N GLY A 690 4.31 30.92 -3.15
CA GLY A 690 3.28 30.09 -3.77
C GLY A 690 1.87 30.63 -3.52
N ILE A 691 1.55 30.94 -2.26
CA ILE A 691 0.26 31.54 -1.88
C ILE A 691 0.08 32.90 -2.58
N ALA A 692 1.07 33.79 -2.48
CA ALA A 692 0.99 35.11 -3.12
C ALA A 692 0.83 35.01 -4.65
N SER A 693 1.53 34.08 -5.31
CA SER A 693 1.40 33.85 -6.75
C SER A 693 0.00 33.38 -7.14
N LEU A 694 -0.60 32.47 -6.38
CA LEU A 694 -1.97 32.00 -6.64
C LEU A 694 -3.01 33.10 -6.44
N LEU A 695 -2.87 33.88 -5.36
CA LEU A 695 -3.75 35.02 -5.08
C LEU A 695 -3.65 36.09 -6.19
N LYS A 696 -2.46 36.37 -6.71
CA LYS A 696 -2.23 37.28 -7.85
C LYS A 696 -2.82 36.78 -9.16
N LYS A 697 -2.98 35.46 -9.32
CA LYS A 697 -3.62 34.81 -10.47
C LYS A 697 -5.13 34.61 -10.27
N ASN A 698 -5.75 35.35 -9.34
CA ASN A 698 -7.18 35.28 -9.02
C ASN A 698 -7.66 33.87 -8.62
N ARG A 699 -6.81 33.12 -7.90
CA ARG A 699 -7.15 31.81 -7.33
C ARG A 699 -7.32 31.90 -5.83
N SER A 700 -8.31 31.17 -5.32
CA SER A 700 -8.48 30.93 -3.88
C SER A 700 -7.61 29.75 -3.45
N VAL A 701 -7.22 29.71 -2.18
CA VAL A 701 -6.33 28.68 -1.63
C VAL A 701 -6.94 28.06 -0.38
N ALA A 702 -6.70 26.77 -0.16
CA ALA A 702 -7.02 26.07 1.07
C ALA A 702 -5.71 25.64 1.76
N ILE A 703 -5.56 26.03 3.02
CA ILE A 703 -4.36 25.81 3.83
C ILE A 703 -4.77 25.11 5.11
N VAL A 704 -4.09 24.02 5.44
CA VAL A 704 -4.26 23.31 6.71
C VAL A 704 -3.20 23.79 7.70
N ILE A 705 -3.61 24.49 8.76
CA ILE A 705 -2.71 25.35 9.56
C ILE A 705 -2.02 24.59 10.72
N GLY A 706 -2.59 23.50 11.21
CA GLY A 706 -2.08 22.75 12.38
C GLY A 706 -0.71 22.10 12.20
N GLY A 707 -0.44 21.58 11.00
CA GLY A 707 0.81 20.90 10.64
C GLY A 707 1.18 19.73 11.56
N ALA A 708 2.48 19.39 11.60
CA ALA A 708 3.00 18.20 12.29
C ALA A 708 2.73 18.13 13.81
N HIS A 709 2.61 19.29 14.48
CA HIS A 709 2.31 19.31 15.93
C HIS A 709 0.88 18.89 16.22
N GLU A 710 -0.08 19.38 15.43
CA GLU A 710 -1.48 19.01 15.56
C GLU A 710 -1.71 17.52 15.25
N SER A 711 -0.95 16.95 14.31
CA SER A 711 -0.98 15.52 14.01
C SER A 711 -0.56 14.61 15.18
N LEU A 712 0.25 15.10 16.12
CA LEU A 712 0.61 14.35 17.33
C LEU A 712 -0.49 14.40 18.41
N LEU A 713 -1.32 15.44 18.37
CA LEU A 713 -2.45 15.64 19.29
C LEU A 713 -3.75 15.04 18.76
N ALA A 714 -3.79 14.64 17.49
CA ALA A 714 -4.98 14.10 16.82
C ALA A 714 -5.40 12.74 17.40
N LYS A 715 -6.25 12.76 18.42
CA LYS A 715 -6.84 11.56 19.04
C LYS A 715 -8.34 11.52 18.77
N GLN A 716 -8.89 10.32 18.70
CA GLN A 716 -10.34 10.15 18.64
C GLN A 716 -10.99 10.81 19.87
N GLY A 717 -11.99 11.65 19.64
CA GLY A 717 -12.61 12.45 20.69
C GLY A 717 -11.90 13.78 21.00
N SER A 718 -10.70 14.04 20.48
CA SER A 718 -10.01 15.30 20.76
C SER A 718 -10.35 16.38 19.73
N ASN A 719 -10.71 17.57 20.21
CA ASN A 719 -10.86 18.78 19.40
C ASN A 719 -9.78 19.78 19.80
N LYS A 720 -8.52 19.42 19.56
CA LYS A 720 -7.36 20.27 19.89
C LYS A 720 -6.76 20.86 18.62
N ILE A 721 -6.62 22.19 18.56
CA ILE A 721 -6.03 22.89 17.43
C ILE A 721 -4.76 23.63 17.88
N VAL A 722 -3.69 23.55 17.07
CA VAL A 722 -2.45 24.30 17.28
C VAL A 722 -2.43 25.55 16.42
N LEU A 723 -2.90 26.67 16.97
CA LEU A 723 -3.10 27.93 16.23
C LEU A 723 -2.38 29.14 16.81
N ASN A 724 -2.08 29.18 18.12
CA ASN A 724 -1.61 30.39 18.80
C ASN A 724 -0.35 31.03 18.20
N LYS A 725 0.60 30.21 17.72
CA LYS A 725 1.85 30.67 17.08
C LYS A 725 1.79 30.69 15.54
N ARG A 726 0.66 30.33 14.94
CA ARG A 726 0.53 30.11 13.49
C ARG A 726 -0.11 31.30 12.78
N LYS A 727 0.54 32.47 12.80
CA LYS A 727 -0.02 33.73 12.24
C LYS A 727 0.39 34.02 10.78
N GLY A 728 1.15 33.12 10.15
CA GLY A 728 1.76 33.37 8.84
C GLY A 728 0.78 33.58 7.69
N PHE A 729 -0.37 32.91 7.69
CA PHE A 729 -1.39 33.06 6.65
C PHE A 729 -2.06 34.44 6.68
N ILE A 730 -2.22 35.03 7.88
CA ILE A 730 -2.72 36.40 8.08
C ILE A 730 -1.71 37.41 7.56
N LYS A 731 -0.42 37.24 7.90
CA LYS A 731 0.65 38.09 7.38
C LYS A 731 0.68 38.09 5.85
N ILE A 732 0.47 36.94 5.21
CA ILE A 732 0.42 36.83 3.75
C ILE A 732 -0.82 37.54 3.17
N ALA A 733 -1.97 37.40 3.82
CA ALA A 733 -3.19 38.09 3.40
C ALA A 733 -3.02 39.61 3.46
N LEU A 734 -2.48 40.15 4.56
CA LEU A 734 -2.20 41.58 4.74
C LEU A 734 -1.19 42.11 3.70
N GLN A 735 -0.16 41.33 3.36
CA GLN A 735 0.82 41.71 2.34
C GLN A 735 0.28 41.77 0.91
N ASN A 736 -0.84 41.10 0.63
CA ASN A 736 -1.43 41.04 -0.71
C ASN A 736 -2.79 41.75 -0.81
N CYS A 737 -3.27 42.34 0.30
CA CYS A 737 -4.49 43.12 0.28
C CYS A 737 -4.28 44.44 -0.50
N ASN A 738 -5.35 44.99 -1.08
CA ASN A 738 -5.29 46.22 -1.87
C ASN A 738 -5.92 47.44 -1.19
N ARG A 739 -6.31 47.34 0.09
CA ARG A 739 -7.07 48.40 0.76
C ARG A 739 -6.61 48.63 2.20
N SER A 740 -6.68 49.90 2.64
CA SER A 740 -6.48 50.35 4.02
C SER A 740 -7.80 50.83 4.64
N ASP A 741 -7.91 50.70 5.97
CA ASP A 741 -9.06 51.04 6.81
C ASP A 741 -9.40 52.55 6.73
N THR A 742 -8.40 53.39 6.47
CA THR A 742 -8.56 54.84 6.26
C THR A 742 -9.41 55.19 5.02
N VAL A 743 -9.64 54.22 4.12
CA VAL A 743 -10.40 54.37 2.87
C VAL A 743 -11.75 53.64 2.95
N SER A 744 -12.05 52.88 4.00
CA SER A 744 -13.31 52.13 4.16
C SER A 744 -14.37 52.87 4.96
N ASN A 745 -15.37 53.41 4.26
CA ASN A 745 -16.57 54.02 4.87
C ASN A 745 -17.64 53.01 5.30
N LEU A 746 -17.35 51.70 5.27
CA LEU A 746 -18.33 50.63 5.53
C LEU A 746 -17.88 49.80 6.73
N THR A 747 -18.79 49.64 7.69
CA THR A 747 -18.65 48.72 8.83
C THR A 747 -18.77 47.26 8.36
N GLU A 748 -18.29 46.31 9.16
CA GLU A 748 -18.39 44.87 8.85
C GLU A 748 -19.85 44.43 8.59
N GLU A 749 -20.80 44.90 9.41
CA GLU A 749 -22.23 44.60 9.23
C GLU A 749 -22.79 45.10 7.90
N GLN A 750 -22.36 46.29 7.46
CA GLN A 750 -22.76 46.84 6.16
C GLN A 750 -22.13 46.07 4.99
N ILE A 751 -20.93 45.52 5.18
CA ILE A 751 -20.30 44.64 4.19
C ILE A 751 -21.10 43.34 4.08
N ASP A 752 -21.44 42.72 5.20
CA ASP A 752 -22.22 41.49 5.23
C ASP A 752 -23.61 41.65 4.62
N GLN A 753 -24.30 42.74 4.94
CA GLN A 753 -25.63 43.02 4.37
C GLN A 753 -25.58 43.16 2.85
N LYS A 754 -24.60 43.91 2.32
CA LYS A 754 -24.39 44.06 0.87
C LYS A 754 -24.03 42.75 0.17
N VAL A 755 -23.26 41.88 0.85
CA VAL A 755 -22.94 40.53 0.36
C VAL A 755 -24.21 39.66 0.32
N MET A 756 -25.05 39.71 1.35
CA MET A 756 -26.33 38.99 1.40
C MET A 756 -27.31 39.47 0.32
N ASP A 757 -27.28 40.76 -0.01
CA ASP A 757 -28.06 41.36 -1.10
C ASP A 757 -27.50 41.03 -2.51
N GLY A 758 -26.42 40.25 -2.60
CA GLY A 758 -25.76 39.87 -3.86
C GLY A 758 -25.00 41.01 -4.53
N LYS A 759 -24.76 42.12 -3.82
CA LYS A 759 -24.11 43.34 -4.32
C LYS A 759 -22.70 43.46 -3.73
N TRP A 760 -21.79 42.60 -4.16
CA TRP A 760 -20.37 42.78 -3.86
C TRP A 760 -19.73 43.82 -4.80
N ASN A 761 -18.90 44.72 -4.27
CA ASN A 761 -18.12 45.67 -5.05
C ASN A 761 -16.61 45.51 -4.73
N CYS A 762 -15.76 45.56 -5.76
CA CYS A 762 -14.29 45.56 -5.71
C CYS A 762 -13.71 46.58 -4.72
N GLU A 763 -14.49 47.59 -4.36
CA GLU A 763 -14.13 48.58 -3.35
C GLU A 763 -13.93 47.97 -1.96
N MET A 764 -14.60 46.89 -1.56
CA MET A 764 -14.64 46.39 -0.17
C MET A 764 -13.30 45.84 0.36
N SER A 765 -12.86 44.69 -0.15
CA SER A 765 -11.53 44.10 0.05
C SER A 765 -11.35 42.99 -0.99
N ASN A 766 -10.13 42.82 -1.47
CA ASN A 766 -9.81 41.87 -2.53
C ASN A 766 -9.39 40.49 -2.01
N ILE A 767 -9.17 40.33 -0.70
CA ILE A 767 -8.78 39.08 -0.04
C ILE A 767 -9.62 38.88 1.23
N ALA A 768 -10.12 37.67 1.42
CA ALA A 768 -10.80 37.27 2.64
C ALA A 768 -10.24 35.96 3.20
N ILE A 769 -10.17 35.85 4.52
CA ILE A 769 -9.83 34.61 5.24
C ILE A 769 -11.12 33.94 5.67
N VAL A 770 -11.30 32.66 5.41
CA VAL A 770 -12.51 31.92 5.74
C VAL A 770 -12.18 30.82 6.75
N PRO A 771 -12.62 30.92 8.02
CA PRO A 771 -12.52 29.84 8.98
C PRO A 771 -13.28 28.61 8.45
N THR A 772 -12.62 27.47 8.43
CA THR A 772 -13.21 26.20 7.98
C THR A 772 -12.93 25.11 9.00
N TYR A 773 -13.98 24.55 9.59
CA TYR A 773 -13.86 23.48 10.58
C TYR A 773 -14.28 22.12 9.98
N ILE A 774 -13.54 21.06 10.29
CA ILE A 774 -13.70 19.71 9.75
C ILE A 774 -14.03 18.75 10.90
N TYR A 775 -15.32 18.51 11.09
CA TYR A 775 -15.82 17.57 12.08
C TYR A 775 -15.52 16.12 11.68
N GLY A 776 -15.06 15.32 12.64
CA GLY A 776 -14.75 13.91 12.45
C GLY A 776 -13.35 13.60 11.91
N GLU A 777 -12.56 14.60 11.49
CA GLU A 777 -11.21 14.39 10.96
C GLU A 777 -10.27 13.71 11.99
N ASN A 778 -10.31 14.15 13.26
CA ASN A 778 -9.53 13.53 14.33
C ASN A 778 -10.02 12.12 14.71
N ASN A 779 -11.19 11.71 14.23
CA ASN A 779 -11.80 10.41 14.54
C ASN A 779 -11.44 9.32 13.51
N ILE A 780 -10.73 9.67 12.43
CA ILE A 780 -10.32 8.73 11.37
C ILE A 780 -9.08 7.91 11.77
N HIS A 781 -8.28 8.37 12.72
CA HIS A 781 -7.10 7.68 13.24
C HIS A 781 -7.07 7.73 14.77
N ASN A 782 -6.49 6.72 15.41
CA ASN A 782 -6.17 6.78 16.83
C ASN A 782 -4.66 6.96 16.99
N VAL A 783 -4.20 8.18 17.28
CA VAL A 783 -2.78 8.47 17.52
C VAL A 783 -2.42 8.12 18.96
N PHE A 784 -1.35 7.35 19.14
CA PHE A 784 -0.73 7.19 20.44
C PHE A 784 0.08 8.44 20.77
N ASN A 785 -0.40 9.20 21.74
CA ASN A 785 0.28 10.40 22.16
C ASN A 785 1.57 10.06 22.93
N THR A 786 2.72 10.35 22.31
CA THR A 786 4.04 10.15 22.90
C THR A 786 4.46 11.30 23.84
N THR A 787 3.70 12.41 23.91
CA THR A 787 4.02 13.59 24.74
C THR A 787 3.32 13.60 26.10
N GLU A 788 2.14 12.96 26.23
CA GLU A 788 1.32 12.95 27.46
C GLU A 788 1.90 12.08 28.60
N TYR A 789 2.70 11.05 28.29
CA TYR A 789 3.20 10.09 29.31
C TYR A 789 4.35 10.61 30.19
N THR A 790 4.70 11.89 30.06
CA THR A 790 5.78 12.52 30.84
C THR A 790 5.30 13.09 32.19
N GLN A 791 4.00 13.07 32.49
CA GLN A 791 3.44 13.79 33.66
C GLN A 791 2.65 12.94 34.68
N GLN A 792 2.57 11.60 34.57
CA GLN A 792 1.90 10.79 35.62
C GLN A 792 2.68 9.54 36.05
N THR A 793 2.74 9.39 37.38
CA THR A 793 3.10 8.23 38.24
C THR A 793 4.57 7.87 38.49
N SER A 794 4.98 8.21 39.71
CA SER A 794 5.98 7.54 40.54
C SER A 794 5.63 6.07 40.78
N GLY A 795 6.64 5.19 40.69
CA GLY A 795 6.57 3.80 41.14
C GLY A 795 5.93 2.81 40.16
N GLN A 796 6.78 2.00 39.50
CA GLN A 796 6.41 0.85 38.63
C GLN A 796 5.97 1.12 37.17
N GLN A 797 6.76 1.86 36.37
CA GLN A 797 6.71 1.72 34.89
C GLN A 797 7.97 2.23 34.14
N ASN A 798 9.16 1.89 34.63
CA ASN A 798 10.43 2.50 34.20
C ASN A 798 10.90 2.10 32.77
N GLU A 799 10.49 0.95 32.23
CA GLU A 799 10.91 0.52 30.87
C GLU A 799 10.02 1.07 29.74
N LYS A 800 8.69 1.10 29.91
CA LYS A 800 7.77 1.69 28.92
C LYS A 800 8.07 3.17 28.69
N SER A 801 8.32 3.91 29.77
CA SER A 801 8.69 5.34 29.70
C SER A 801 9.98 5.59 28.90
N LYS A 802 10.99 4.71 29.01
CA LYS A 802 12.23 4.81 28.23
C LYS A 802 12.01 4.61 26.72
N LEU A 803 11.23 3.59 26.33
CA LEU A 803 10.91 3.31 24.94
C LEU A 803 10.12 4.46 24.29
N LEU A 804 9.11 4.98 24.98
CA LEU A 804 8.30 6.12 24.51
C LEU A 804 9.14 7.39 24.36
N ASN A 805 10.04 7.68 25.30
CA ASN A 805 10.98 8.81 25.20
C ASN A 805 11.96 8.65 24.03
N LEU A 806 12.45 7.44 23.76
CA LEU A 806 13.29 7.16 22.59
C LEU A 806 12.51 7.41 21.29
N LEU A 807 11.27 6.92 21.20
CA LEU A 807 10.40 7.13 20.05
C LEU A 807 10.11 8.62 19.81
N LEU A 808 9.82 9.38 20.86
CA LEU A 808 9.63 10.83 20.77
C LEU A 808 10.89 11.55 20.27
N LYS A 809 12.08 11.19 20.80
CA LYS A 809 13.36 11.72 20.30
C LYS A 809 13.59 11.40 18.82
N MET A 810 13.22 10.19 18.37
CA MET A 810 13.29 9.83 16.95
C MET A 810 12.31 10.65 16.10
N GLN A 811 11.06 10.83 16.54
CA GLN A 811 10.05 11.63 15.85
C GLN A 811 10.50 13.09 15.70
N LEU A 812 11.07 13.69 16.76
CA LEU A 812 11.59 15.06 16.74
C LEU A 812 12.83 15.19 15.86
N ARG A 813 13.74 14.22 15.87
CA ARG A 813 14.89 14.20 14.94
C ARG A 813 14.44 14.12 13.48
N LEU A 814 13.48 13.23 13.19
CA LEU A 814 12.92 13.10 11.84
C LEU A 814 12.25 14.41 11.39
N LYS A 815 11.50 15.06 12.27
CA LYS A 815 10.91 16.37 12.02
C LYS A 815 11.95 17.43 11.69
N ASN A 816 13.06 17.49 12.44
CA ASN A 816 14.11 18.47 12.18
C ASN A 816 14.80 18.24 10.82
N LEU A 817 14.89 16.98 10.37
CA LEU A 817 15.49 16.62 9.09
C LEU A 817 14.53 16.80 7.89
N THR A 818 13.23 16.53 8.08
CA THR A 818 12.27 16.36 6.98
C THR A 818 11.07 17.30 7.03
N GLY A 819 10.91 18.08 8.11
CA GLY A 819 9.76 18.96 8.30
C GLY A 819 8.44 18.25 8.64
N PHE A 820 8.41 16.91 8.69
CA PHE A 820 7.22 16.14 9.07
C PHE A 820 7.52 15.11 10.19
N THR A 821 6.52 14.80 11.00
CA THR A 821 6.57 13.75 12.02
C THR A 821 5.76 12.54 11.56
N ILE A 822 6.22 11.33 11.88
CA ILE A 822 5.42 10.12 11.70
C ILE A 822 4.69 9.82 13.03
N PRO A 823 3.38 10.10 13.16
CA PRO A 823 2.64 9.73 14.34
C PRO A 823 2.50 8.20 14.40
N ILE A 824 2.53 7.65 15.62
CA ILE A 824 2.24 6.23 15.83
C ILE A 824 0.73 6.10 15.87
N VAL A 825 0.15 5.52 14.83
CA VAL A 825 -1.31 5.39 14.69
C VAL A 825 -1.72 3.93 14.85
N ASN A 826 -2.84 3.72 15.53
CA ASN A 826 -3.65 2.53 15.37
C ASN A 826 -4.96 2.91 14.67
N SER A 827 -5.32 2.16 13.66
CA SER A 827 -6.57 2.34 12.91
C SER A 827 -7.07 0.97 12.49
N ARG A 828 -7.56 0.82 11.26
CA ARG A 828 -8.01 -0.47 10.72
C ARG A 828 -7.02 -1.06 9.73
N SER A 829 -7.13 -2.36 9.49
CA SER A 829 -6.47 -3.04 8.39
C SER A 829 -7.40 -3.15 7.18
N ILE A 830 -6.88 -3.63 6.06
CA ILE A 830 -7.68 -4.08 4.92
C ILE A 830 -8.64 -5.19 5.37
N PHE A 831 -8.21 -6.03 6.31
CA PHE A 831 -8.89 -7.29 6.66
C PHE A 831 -9.56 -7.31 8.05
N ASN A 832 -9.35 -6.30 8.90
CA ASN A 832 -10.02 -6.19 10.19
C ASN A 832 -10.22 -4.71 10.58
N TYR A 833 -11.09 -4.46 11.56
CA TYR A 833 -11.37 -3.12 12.07
C TYR A 833 -10.59 -2.75 13.34
N ASP A 834 -9.90 -3.71 13.96
CA ASP A 834 -9.32 -3.52 15.30
C ASP A 834 -7.88 -3.02 15.29
N PHE A 835 -7.13 -3.26 14.20
CA PHE A 835 -5.73 -2.87 14.10
C PHE A 835 -5.23 -2.66 12.66
N GLY A 836 -4.56 -1.54 12.40
CA GLY A 836 -3.82 -1.31 11.14
C GLY A 836 -3.53 0.17 10.84
N LEU A 837 -3.05 0.45 9.63
CA LEU A 837 -2.63 1.79 9.18
C LEU A 837 -3.70 2.52 8.34
N LEU A 838 -4.74 1.81 7.88
CA LEU A 838 -5.81 2.44 7.10
C LEU A 838 -6.74 3.21 8.03
N PRO A 839 -7.19 4.41 7.64
CA PRO A 839 -8.11 5.21 8.44
C PRO A 839 -9.45 4.51 8.68
N TYR A 840 -10.08 4.76 9.81
CA TYR A 840 -11.44 4.32 10.09
C TYR A 840 -12.44 4.94 9.11
N ARG A 841 -13.48 4.18 8.77
CA ARG A 841 -14.62 4.72 8.02
C ARG A 841 -15.47 5.58 8.95
N ARG A 842 -15.26 6.89 8.91
CA ARG A 842 -16.04 7.88 9.66
C ARG A 842 -16.58 8.93 8.71
N LYS A 843 -17.74 9.48 9.06
CA LYS A 843 -18.30 10.66 8.40
C LYS A 843 -17.39 11.85 8.68
N VAL A 844 -17.25 12.72 7.69
CA VAL A 844 -16.47 13.95 7.80
C VAL A 844 -17.32 15.12 7.31
N ASP A 845 -17.69 16.02 8.21
CA ASP A 845 -18.50 17.19 7.89
C ASP A 845 -17.62 18.45 7.88
N ILE A 846 -17.53 19.11 6.74
CA ILE A 846 -16.72 20.32 6.54
C ILE A 846 -17.65 21.51 6.60
N VAL A 847 -17.56 22.35 7.63
CA VAL A 847 -18.38 23.55 7.78
C VAL A 847 -17.54 24.77 7.44
N VAL A 848 -17.99 25.52 6.43
CA VAL A 848 -17.35 26.75 5.96
C VAL A 848 -18.03 27.94 6.64
N GLY A 849 -17.24 28.74 7.37
CA GLY A 849 -17.71 29.89 8.13
C GLY A 849 -17.80 31.19 7.34
N LYS A 850 -17.99 32.27 8.08
CA LYS A 850 -18.09 33.64 7.57
C LYS A 850 -16.73 34.17 7.08
N PRO A 851 -16.65 34.93 5.97
CA PRO A 851 -15.39 35.51 5.51
C PRO A 851 -14.96 36.69 6.40
N ILE A 852 -13.66 36.74 6.71
CA ILE A 852 -12.98 37.88 7.34
C ILE A 852 -12.28 38.67 6.23
N TYR A 853 -12.82 39.84 5.91
CA TYR A 853 -12.26 40.71 4.88
C TYR A 853 -11.00 41.41 5.39
N ILE A 854 -9.90 41.30 4.65
CA ILE A 854 -8.59 41.78 5.10
C ILE A 854 -8.32 43.17 4.54
N THR A 855 -8.01 44.11 5.42
CA THR A 855 -7.60 45.49 5.11
C THR A 855 -6.43 45.88 6.01
N ARG A 856 -5.60 46.83 5.56
CA ARG A 856 -4.54 47.42 6.40
C ARG A 856 -5.17 48.26 7.51
N LYS A 857 -4.76 48.11 8.77
CA LYS A 857 -5.35 48.81 9.93
C LYS A 857 -4.32 49.66 10.68
N PHE A 858 -4.76 50.38 11.70
CA PHE A 858 -3.91 51.15 12.63
C PHE A 858 -3.03 52.19 11.91
N GLY A 859 -3.61 52.93 10.96
CA GLY A 859 -2.90 53.97 10.20
C GLY A 859 -1.93 53.45 9.14
N SER A 860 -1.83 52.14 8.92
CA SER A 860 -0.96 51.54 7.90
C SER A 860 -1.56 51.67 6.49
N ASN A 861 -0.72 51.95 5.50
CA ASN A 861 -1.11 51.99 4.08
C ASN A 861 -0.80 50.66 3.36
N VAL A 862 -1.34 50.53 2.15
CA VAL A 862 -1.08 49.39 1.26
C VAL A 862 0.34 49.49 0.74
N GLY A 863 1.15 48.45 0.98
CA GLY A 863 2.57 48.42 0.61
C GLY A 863 3.53 48.63 1.78
N ASP A 864 3.05 49.16 2.90
CA ASP A 864 3.82 49.29 4.13
C ASP A 864 4.18 47.92 4.72
N GLU A 865 5.21 47.88 5.58
CA GLU A 865 5.53 46.67 6.33
C GLU A 865 4.37 46.31 7.27
N VAL A 866 3.97 45.04 7.22
CA VAL A 866 2.88 44.52 8.05
C VAL A 866 3.31 44.50 9.51
N THR A 867 2.58 45.23 10.36
CA THR A 867 2.88 45.32 11.79
C THR A 867 2.38 44.09 12.54
N GLN A 868 2.99 43.81 13.70
CA GLN A 868 2.55 42.68 14.53
C GLN A 868 1.16 42.92 15.12
N GLU A 869 0.80 44.18 15.39
CA GLU A 869 -0.50 44.58 15.92
C GLU A 869 -1.65 44.28 14.94
N GLU A 870 -1.45 44.54 13.64
CA GLU A 870 -2.40 44.14 12.58
C GLU A 870 -2.60 42.63 12.53
N ILE A 871 -1.49 41.88 12.62
CA ILE A 871 -1.52 40.42 12.58
C ILE A 871 -2.28 39.88 13.80
N ASP A 872 -2.06 40.46 14.98
CA ASP A 872 -2.67 40.02 16.24
C ASP A 872 -4.16 40.35 16.31
N TYR A 873 -4.57 41.50 15.78
CA TYR A 873 -5.99 41.87 15.62
C TYR A 873 -6.75 40.85 14.77
N PHE A 874 -6.31 40.62 13.53
CA PHE A 874 -6.98 39.67 12.63
C PHE A 874 -6.87 38.22 13.11
N HIS A 875 -5.81 37.88 13.86
CA HIS A 875 -5.66 36.54 14.46
C HIS A 875 -6.65 36.31 15.59
N SER A 876 -6.88 37.33 16.42
CA SER A 876 -7.87 37.28 17.50
C SER A 876 -9.29 37.15 16.92
N LEU A 877 -9.62 37.96 15.90
CA LEU A 877 -10.89 37.88 15.19
C LEU A 877 -11.09 36.51 14.51
N TYR A 878 -10.04 35.96 13.91
CA TYR A 878 -10.06 34.63 13.32
C TYR A 878 -10.34 33.53 14.36
N ILE A 879 -9.71 33.61 15.54
CA ILE A 879 -9.96 32.68 16.65
C ILE A 879 -11.41 32.77 17.10
N GLU A 880 -11.92 33.98 17.31
CA GLU A 880 -13.30 34.20 17.74
C GLU A 880 -14.31 33.59 16.75
N GLN A 881 -14.16 33.88 15.46
CA GLN A 881 -15.05 33.32 14.43
C GLN A 881 -14.93 31.80 14.30
N LEU A 882 -13.72 31.24 14.45
CA LEU A 882 -13.52 29.80 14.45
C LEU A 882 -14.21 29.12 15.65
N MET A 883 -14.13 29.74 16.83
CA MET A 883 -14.78 29.25 18.05
C MET A 883 -16.30 29.33 17.95
N SER A 884 -16.86 30.43 17.40
CA SER A 884 -18.30 30.53 17.12
C SER A 884 -18.74 29.47 16.12
N LEU A 885 -18.04 29.36 14.98
CA LEU A 885 -18.32 28.36 13.96
C LEU A 885 -18.36 26.94 14.53
N TRP A 886 -17.43 26.63 15.43
CA TRP A 886 -17.43 25.35 16.12
C TRP A 886 -18.62 25.19 17.07
N LYS A 887 -18.86 26.17 17.95
CA LYS A 887 -19.92 26.12 18.96
C LYS A 887 -21.30 25.98 18.33
N ASP A 888 -21.58 26.75 17.28
CA ASP A 888 -22.88 26.80 16.61
C ASP A 888 -23.20 25.48 15.88
N ASN A 889 -22.16 24.73 15.47
CA ASN A 889 -22.28 23.52 14.67
C ASN A 889 -21.76 22.25 15.39
N ARG A 890 -21.55 22.32 16.71
CA ARG A 890 -20.96 21.23 17.52
C ARG A 890 -21.78 19.95 17.54
N MET A 891 -23.04 19.98 17.10
CA MET A 891 -23.87 18.77 16.96
C MET A 891 -23.28 17.73 15.99
N PHE A 892 -22.40 18.16 15.06
CA PHE A 892 -21.70 17.25 14.15
C PHE A 892 -20.58 16.46 14.84
N CYS A 893 -20.21 16.84 16.08
CA CYS A 893 -19.29 16.09 16.91
C CYS A 893 -19.94 14.80 17.45
N SER A 894 -19.13 13.78 17.69
CA SER A 894 -19.54 12.59 18.44
C SER A 894 -19.83 12.97 19.90
N PRO A 895 -20.75 12.29 20.61
CA PRO A 895 -20.98 12.49 22.05
C PRO A 895 -19.73 12.29 22.92
N THR A 896 -18.70 11.66 22.37
CA THR A 896 -17.41 11.41 23.02
C THR A 896 -16.37 12.50 22.75
N ASP A 897 -16.69 13.50 21.94
CA ASP A 897 -15.74 14.53 21.55
C ASP A 897 -15.65 15.63 22.63
N GLU A 898 -14.43 16.01 22.98
CA GLU A 898 -14.08 17.10 23.88
C GLU A 898 -14.50 18.46 23.31
N GLU A 899 -14.66 19.47 24.17
CA GLU A 899 -14.82 20.84 23.68
C GLU A 899 -13.59 21.30 22.90
N LEU A 900 -13.82 22.19 21.91
CA LEU A 900 -12.74 22.77 21.14
C LEU A 900 -11.79 23.55 22.04
N SER A 901 -10.51 23.15 22.04
CA SER A 901 -9.45 23.83 22.77
C SER A 901 -8.29 24.22 21.84
N ILE A 902 -7.84 25.45 21.98
CA ILE A 902 -6.69 25.99 21.25
C ILE A 902 -5.44 25.80 22.10
N VAL A 903 -4.47 25.06 21.57
CA VAL A 903 -3.24 24.65 22.26
C VAL A 903 -2.02 25.42 21.73
N TYR A 904 -1.04 25.64 22.61
CA TYR A 904 0.18 26.42 22.37
C TYR A 904 1.34 25.65 21.72
#